data_AF-A0A661GUR5-F1
#
_entry.id   AF-A0A661GUR5-F1
#
_cell.length_a   1.000
_cell.length_b   1.000
_cell.length_c   1.000
_cell.angle_alpha   90.00
_cell.angle_beta   90.00
_cell.angle_gamma   90.00
#
_symmetry.space_group_name_H-M   'P 1'
#
loop_
_entity.id
_entity.type
_entity.pdbx_description
1 polymer ?
#
loop_
_entity_poly.entity_id
_entity_poly.type
_entity_poly.pdbx_seq_one_letter_code
_entity_poly.pdbx_strand_id
1 'polypeptide(L)'
;MVDDKTASGTSIDDPRNSPANSPTISPTISPIDFTPVGGAKKSRRPQLRLVPTLITALLCIAAGLLWFLLTARSVELKPSPPTATINVSGGISFHIGGRYLMRPGAFQLQLSAPGYFDLEQELLVSEDAQQSYPLALDKMPGHLTINAHPETVQISLQNATQESRQGETPTTLQDIPPGSYTLQAQAERYFAQSLDIDVEGMDITQQLAIDLQPAWGQVQINSEPAGAQVLVNSSVQGITPLQVDILQSGEPVSLKLPGYKEWQQTLSVPAGEQREWPLIELQAADGILLFSSQPSGAGITLNGNYLGTSPLKIELPPGKPQQLQLYLDGYYPATHSLNIASGEQRELKITLKAKLGKLKISAQPADARLYIDGIAKGKANQSLKLLARPHRIEIRKKGYTSHFATLTPQPGVERTLRVKLKTEAQTRSASIPATITAPSGQKLKLFRPNTTFTLGASRREQGRRANEILRKVKLQRPFYLSITEVTNQQFHQFQRQHTSNHASGNTLNQLNQPVVSVTWNDAARFCNWLSKQQGLAPFYLEENGKISGYATAATGFRLPTEAEWAWAARWHKGKMAKFLWGDALLPSIRSSNVADRSAAKILPRVLRGYNDGFAVSAPVASLLANNNGLYDMGGNVAEWVNDYYSIAASASGGVESDPLGPTKGQFKIVRGASWRHSGMTELRLSYRDYSESARDDLGFRIARYAE
;
A
#
# COMPACT_ATOMS: atom_id res chain seq x y z
N MET A 1 -22.56 -42.73 14.96
CA MET A 1 -23.18 -41.75 14.04
C MET A 1 -22.76 -42.19 12.65
N VAL A 2 -23.58 -43.05 12.02
CA VAL A 2 -24.74 -42.69 11.19
C VAL A 2 -24.26 -42.27 9.79
N ASP A 3 -24.67 -42.83 8.65
CA ASP A 3 -25.38 -44.08 8.23
C ASP A 3 -25.27 -44.13 6.67
N ASP A 4 -25.46 -45.21 5.89
CA ASP A 4 -25.57 -46.68 6.04
C ASP A 4 -25.47 -47.29 4.59
N LYS A 5 -25.34 -48.63 4.43
CA LYS A 5 -25.51 -49.42 3.18
C LYS A 5 -24.38 -49.34 2.13
N THR A 6 -24.00 -50.40 1.41
CA THR A 6 -24.43 -51.84 1.40
C THR A 6 -23.37 -52.74 0.75
N ALA A 7 -23.38 -54.04 1.11
CA ALA A 7 -22.93 -55.21 0.33
C ALA A 7 -21.56 -55.13 -0.40
N SER A 8 -20.46 -55.54 0.24
CA SER A 8 -19.97 -56.95 0.27
C SER A 8 -19.49 -57.49 -1.08
N GLY A 9 -18.21 -57.29 -1.37
CA GLY A 9 -17.48 -58.04 -2.40
C GLY A 9 -16.57 -59.12 -1.81
N THR A 10 -15.48 -59.40 -2.53
CA THR A 10 -14.37 -60.33 -2.24
C THR A 10 -14.63 -61.83 -2.44
N SER A 11 -13.71 -62.63 -3.00
CA SER A 11 -12.52 -62.34 -3.85
C SER A 11 -11.86 -63.66 -4.31
N ILE A 12 -10.78 -63.54 -5.11
CA ILE A 12 -9.54 -64.34 -5.02
C ILE A 12 -9.40 -65.62 -5.89
N ASP A 13 -8.24 -65.64 -6.57
CA ASP A 13 -7.36 -66.72 -7.09
C ASP A 13 -7.69 -67.65 -8.28
N ASP A 14 -6.89 -67.45 -9.34
CA ASP A 14 -6.28 -68.48 -10.22
C ASP A 14 -5.41 -69.44 -9.37
N PRO A 15 -5.43 -70.78 -9.58
CA PRO A 15 -4.45 -71.35 -10.51
C PRO A 15 -4.81 -72.66 -11.26
N ARG A 16 -3.99 -72.91 -12.29
CA ARG A 16 -3.74 -74.19 -12.99
C ARG A 16 -3.68 -75.45 -12.09
N ASN A 17 -4.11 -76.61 -12.64
CA ASN A 17 -3.25 -77.78 -12.98
C ASN A 17 -3.89 -79.19 -12.74
N SER A 18 -4.29 -79.90 -13.83
CA SER A 18 -4.22 -81.38 -14.02
C SER A 18 -4.98 -82.32 -13.02
N PRO A 19 -4.98 -83.67 -13.18
CA PRO A 19 -5.37 -84.49 -14.35
C PRO A 19 -6.34 -85.66 -14.01
N ALA A 20 -6.76 -86.43 -15.03
CA ALA A 20 -7.14 -87.86 -15.04
C ALA A 20 -8.14 -88.45 -14.00
N ASN A 21 -9.23 -89.04 -14.51
CA ASN A 21 -9.44 -90.51 -14.43
C ASN A 21 -10.63 -91.03 -15.27
N SER A 22 -10.47 -92.24 -15.81
CA SER A 22 -11.45 -93.04 -16.57
C SER A 22 -12.29 -93.94 -15.60
N PRO A 23 -12.91 -95.07 -16.01
CA PRO A 23 -13.86 -95.36 -17.11
C PRO A 23 -15.12 -96.17 -16.65
N THR A 24 -16.16 -96.27 -17.49
CA THR A 24 -17.19 -97.37 -17.55
C THR A 24 -18.06 -97.09 -18.80
N ILE A 25 -18.12 -97.85 -19.92
CA ILE A 25 -18.50 -99.27 -20.16
C ILE A 25 -19.77 -99.65 -19.36
N SER A 26 -20.92 -100.08 -19.91
CA SER A 26 -21.24 -100.87 -21.13
C SER A 26 -22.74 -100.66 -21.54
N PRO A 27 -23.35 -101.51 -22.40
CA PRO A 27 -23.34 -101.56 -23.87
C PRO A 27 -24.69 -101.02 -24.44
N THR A 28 -25.14 -101.28 -25.68
CA THR A 28 -26.07 -102.42 -25.97
C THR A 28 -26.53 -102.43 -27.44
N ILE A 29 -26.15 -103.50 -28.17
CA ILE A 29 -26.86 -104.16 -29.29
C ILE A 29 -27.13 -103.40 -30.61
N SER A 30 -26.48 -103.87 -31.68
CA SER A 30 -27.07 -103.98 -33.03
C SER A 30 -27.54 -105.43 -33.26
N PRO A 31 -28.79 -105.69 -33.72
CA PRO A 31 -29.24 -107.02 -34.14
C PRO A 31 -29.03 -107.26 -35.65
N ILE A 32 -28.91 -108.55 -36.01
CA ILE A 32 -28.55 -109.08 -37.34
C ILE A 32 -29.82 -109.62 -38.05
N ASP A 33 -29.75 -109.80 -39.38
CA ASP A 33 -30.73 -110.56 -40.16
C ASP A 33 -31.09 -111.91 -39.51
N PHE A 34 -32.39 -112.15 -39.31
CA PHE A 34 -32.89 -113.40 -38.75
C PHE A 34 -33.99 -114.01 -39.63
N THR A 35 -33.71 -115.20 -40.17
CA THR A 35 -34.66 -116.02 -40.93
C THR A 35 -35.11 -117.24 -40.12
N PRO A 36 -36.39 -117.30 -39.69
CA PRO A 36 -36.97 -118.53 -39.14
C PRO A 36 -37.58 -119.41 -40.23
N VAL A 37 -37.31 -120.71 -40.15
CA VAL A 37 -37.73 -121.75 -41.09
C VAL A 37 -39.02 -122.43 -40.63
N GLY A 38 -39.91 -122.79 -41.58
CA GLY A 38 -40.86 -123.90 -41.42
C GLY A 38 -42.30 -123.51 -41.06
N GLY A 39 -43.20 -123.53 -42.06
CA GLY A 39 -44.62 -123.30 -41.86
C GLY A 39 -45.44 -123.50 -43.14
N ALA A 40 -45.60 -124.75 -43.59
CA ALA A 40 -46.24 -125.06 -44.86
C ALA A 40 -47.75 -124.73 -44.89
N LYS A 41 -48.13 -123.63 -45.54
CA LYS A 41 -49.51 -123.40 -46.03
C LYS A 41 -49.48 -123.00 -47.50
N LYS A 42 -50.07 -123.85 -48.36
CA LYS A 42 -50.38 -123.50 -49.75
C LYS A 42 -51.46 -122.40 -49.77
N SER A 43 -51.05 -121.14 -49.90
CA SER A 43 -51.95 -120.05 -50.28
C SER A 43 -51.90 -119.84 -51.80
N ARG A 44 -53.06 -119.80 -52.45
CA ARG A 44 -53.15 -119.56 -53.90
C ARG A 44 -52.71 -118.13 -54.19
N ARG A 45 -51.58 -117.96 -54.89
CA ARG A 45 -51.20 -116.67 -55.48
C ARG A 45 -52.35 -116.19 -56.38
N PRO A 46 -52.96 -115.01 -56.15
CA PRO A 46 -53.63 -114.33 -57.22
C PRO A 46 -52.56 -113.93 -58.24
N GLN A 47 -52.68 -114.39 -59.48
CA GLN A 47 -51.92 -113.78 -60.58
C GLN A 47 -52.49 -112.38 -60.77
N LEU A 48 -51.89 -111.40 -60.10
CA LEU A 48 -52.09 -109.98 -60.41
C LEU A 48 -51.63 -109.79 -61.86
N ARG A 49 -52.59 -109.75 -62.78
CA ARG A 49 -52.36 -109.37 -64.17
C ARG A 49 -51.83 -107.93 -64.11
N LEU A 50 -50.58 -107.73 -64.51
CA LEU A 50 -49.88 -106.44 -64.37
C LEU A 50 -50.67 -105.26 -64.94
N VAL A 51 -51.41 -105.48 -66.04
CA VAL A 51 -52.14 -104.46 -66.77
C VAL A 51 -53.26 -103.78 -65.94
N PRO A 52 -54.29 -104.47 -65.41
CA PRO A 52 -55.35 -103.81 -64.65
C PRO A 52 -54.89 -103.11 -63.35
N THR A 53 -53.87 -103.60 -62.64
CA THR A 53 -53.35 -102.90 -61.45
C THR A 53 -52.52 -101.67 -61.80
N LEU A 54 -51.75 -101.71 -62.90
CA LEU A 54 -51.12 -100.50 -63.44
C LEU A 54 -52.17 -99.47 -63.85
N ILE A 55 -53.29 -99.88 -64.45
CA ILE A 55 -54.38 -98.98 -64.85
C ILE A 55 -55.08 -98.34 -63.65
N THR A 56 -55.38 -99.08 -62.57
CA THR A 56 -55.97 -98.47 -61.36
C THR A 56 -54.98 -97.58 -60.62
N ALA A 57 -53.70 -97.95 -60.55
CA ALA A 57 -52.66 -97.06 -60.04
C ALA A 57 -52.54 -95.78 -60.88
N LEU A 58 -52.54 -95.89 -62.22
CA LEU A 58 -52.56 -94.74 -63.13
C LEU A 58 -53.79 -93.85 -62.91
N LEU A 59 -54.97 -94.44 -62.71
CA LEU A 59 -56.21 -93.69 -62.45
C LEU A 59 -56.17 -92.97 -61.10
N CYS A 60 -55.65 -93.58 -60.04
CA CYS A 60 -55.46 -92.91 -58.76
C CYS A 60 -54.40 -91.81 -58.83
N ILE A 61 -53.30 -92.03 -59.54
CA ILE A 61 -52.26 -91.00 -59.79
C ILE A 61 -52.83 -89.87 -60.65
N ALA A 62 -53.60 -90.16 -61.69
CA ALA A 62 -54.26 -89.18 -62.54
C ALA A 62 -55.34 -88.39 -61.78
N ALA A 63 -56.11 -89.03 -60.90
CA ALA A 63 -57.07 -88.35 -60.03
C ALA A 63 -56.37 -87.46 -58.99
N GLY A 64 -55.25 -87.91 -58.41
CA GLY A 64 -54.44 -87.12 -57.49
C GLY A 64 -53.77 -85.92 -58.17
N LEU A 65 -53.22 -86.11 -59.38
CA LEU A 65 -52.70 -85.04 -60.23
C LEU A 65 -53.80 -84.05 -60.64
N LEU A 66 -54.98 -84.55 -61.03
CA LEU A 66 -56.12 -83.69 -61.38
C LEU A 66 -56.61 -82.89 -60.17
N TRP A 67 -56.71 -83.49 -58.99
CA TRP A 67 -57.04 -82.78 -57.75
C TRP A 67 -55.99 -81.74 -57.37
N PHE A 68 -54.70 -82.06 -57.52
CA PHE A 68 -53.63 -81.09 -57.31
C PHE A 68 -53.74 -79.92 -58.30
N LEU A 69 -53.85 -80.20 -59.61
CA LEU A 69 -53.94 -79.18 -60.65
C LEU A 69 -55.20 -78.30 -60.54
N LEU A 70 -56.32 -78.85 -60.02
CA LEU A 70 -57.55 -78.10 -59.75
C LEU A 70 -57.51 -77.28 -58.44
N THR A 71 -56.58 -77.55 -57.53
CA THR A 71 -56.48 -76.87 -56.21
C THR A 71 -55.18 -76.11 -55.98
N ALA A 72 -54.22 -76.18 -56.90
CA ALA A 72 -52.98 -75.42 -56.85
C ALA A 72 -53.19 -73.96 -57.31
N ARG A 73 -52.40 -73.06 -56.72
CA ARG A 73 -52.32 -71.63 -57.02
C ARG A 73 -51.00 -71.33 -57.73
N SER A 74 -50.99 -70.29 -58.55
CA SER A 74 -49.83 -69.89 -59.35
C SER A 74 -48.97 -68.87 -58.59
N VAL A 75 -47.79 -69.28 -58.15
CA VAL A 75 -46.89 -68.47 -57.32
C VAL A 75 -45.65 -68.08 -58.13
N GLU A 76 -45.39 -66.78 -58.24
CA GLU A 76 -44.22 -66.21 -58.90
C GLU A 76 -43.21 -65.70 -57.86
N LEU A 77 -42.04 -66.32 -57.79
CA LEU A 77 -40.96 -65.92 -56.89
C LEU A 77 -39.94 -65.12 -57.69
N LYS A 78 -39.65 -63.88 -57.26
CA LYS A 78 -38.78 -62.93 -57.99
C LYS A 78 -37.50 -62.67 -57.22
N PRO A 79 -36.44 -63.45 -57.45
CA PRO A 79 -35.16 -63.25 -56.77
C PRO A 79 -34.45 -62.00 -57.32
N SER A 80 -33.83 -61.25 -56.41
CA SER A 80 -32.89 -60.16 -56.68
C SER A 80 -31.63 -60.42 -55.85
N PRO A 81 -30.50 -60.86 -56.45
CA PRO A 81 -30.23 -60.89 -57.90
C PRO A 81 -31.01 -62.01 -58.63
N PRO A 82 -31.30 -61.85 -59.95
CA PRO A 82 -31.98 -62.88 -60.74
C PRO A 82 -31.25 -64.23 -60.85
N THR A 83 -29.97 -64.26 -60.47
CA THR A 83 -29.11 -65.44 -60.44
C THR A 83 -29.27 -66.29 -59.17
N ALA A 84 -30.03 -65.84 -58.16
CA ALA A 84 -30.19 -66.58 -56.92
C ALA A 84 -30.94 -67.90 -57.13
N THR A 85 -30.41 -68.99 -56.58
CA THR A 85 -31.08 -70.30 -56.59
C THR A 85 -32.13 -70.34 -55.49
N ILE A 86 -33.37 -70.70 -55.84
CA ILE A 86 -34.49 -70.83 -54.89
C ILE A 86 -34.82 -72.31 -54.67
N ASN A 87 -34.65 -72.78 -53.44
CA ASN A 87 -35.16 -74.06 -53.00
C ASN A 87 -36.48 -73.85 -52.24
N VAL A 88 -37.50 -74.63 -52.60
CA VAL A 88 -38.82 -74.64 -51.94
C VAL A 88 -39.00 -75.98 -51.25
N SER A 89 -39.40 -75.96 -49.97
CA SER A 89 -39.69 -77.16 -49.19
C SER A 89 -40.96 -76.99 -48.34
N GLY A 90 -41.42 -78.06 -47.68
CA GLY A 90 -42.62 -78.05 -46.82
C GLY A 90 -43.92 -78.53 -47.47
N GLY A 91 -43.96 -78.75 -48.79
CA GLY A 91 -45.14 -79.26 -49.48
C GLY A 91 -44.85 -79.76 -50.90
N ILE A 92 -45.91 -80.17 -51.61
CA ILE A 92 -45.82 -80.54 -53.03
C ILE A 92 -45.89 -79.26 -53.88
N SER A 93 -44.82 -78.97 -54.62
CA SER A 93 -44.75 -77.84 -55.55
C SER A 93 -44.17 -78.27 -56.89
N PHE A 94 -44.74 -77.78 -58.00
CA PHE A 94 -44.20 -78.03 -59.35
C PHE A 94 -43.81 -76.71 -60.01
N HIS A 95 -42.56 -76.58 -60.46
CA HIS A 95 -42.09 -75.42 -61.21
C HIS A 95 -42.38 -75.61 -62.71
N ILE A 96 -43.27 -74.80 -63.28
CA ILE A 96 -43.72 -74.89 -64.67
C ILE A 96 -43.82 -73.47 -65.25
N GLY A 97 -43.12 -73.21 -66.35
CA GLY A 97 -43.23 -71.94 -67.08
C GLY A 97 -42.78 -70.69 -66.30
N GLY A 98 -41.79 -70.82 -65.40
CA GLY A 98 -41.29 -69.72 -64.58
C GLY A 98 -42.14 -69.40 -63.34
N ARG A 99 -43.13 -70.25 -63.01
CA ARG A 99 -43.95 -70.14 -61.81
C ARG A 99 -44.09 -71.48 -61.11
N TYR A 100 -44.32 -71.42 -59.81
CA TYR A 100 -44.59 -72.60 -59.00
C TYR A 100 -46.10 -72.81 -58.87
N LEU A 101 -46.56 -74.02 -59.16
CA LEU A 101 -47.88 -74.49 -58.76
C LEU A 101 -47.76 -75.06 -57.35
N MET A 102 -48.39 -74.39 -56.38
CA MET A 102 -48.38 -74.75 -54.96
C MET A 102 -49.82 -74.78 -54.44
N ARG A 103 -50.18 -75.73 -53.59
CA ARG A 103 -51.48 -75.67 -52.88
C ARG A 103 -51.40 -74.64 -51.73
N PRO A 104 -52.51 -73.99 -51.34
CA PRO A 104 -52.53 -73.06 -50.22
C PRO A 104 -52.00 -73.70 -48.92
N GLY A 105 -51.13 -72.98 -48.21
CA GLY A 105 -50.37 -73.50 -47.07
C GLY A 105 -49.01 -72.82 -46.88
N ALA A 106 -48.27 -73.25 -45.87
CA ALA A 106 -46.93 -72.77 -45.57
C ALA A 106 -45.85 -73.58 -46.30
N PHE A 107 -44.84 -72.89 -46.83
CA PHE A 107 -43.65 -73.44 -47.47
C PHE A 107 -42.42 -72.75 -46.88
N GLN A 108 -41.27 -73.42 -46.89
CA GLN A 108 -40.00 -72.81 -46.52
C GLN A 108 -39.18 -72.54 -47.79
N LEU A 109 -38.75 -71.29 -47.95
CA LEU A 109 -37.86 -70.84 -49.01
C LEU A 109 -36.44 -70.72 -48.46
N GLN A 110 -35.48 -71.25 -49.21
CA GLN A 110 -34.07 -71.00 -49.01
C GLN A 110 -33.51 -70.42 -50.32
N LEU A 111 -32.93 -69.23 -50.24
CA LEU A 111 -32.31 -68.52 -51.35
C LEU A 111 -30.82 -68.35 -51.10
N SER A 112 -30.03 -68.61 -52.14
CA SER A 112 -28.57 -68.42 -52.11
C SER A 112 -28.10 -67.80 -53.42
N ALA A 113 -27.12 -66.89 -53.33
CA ALA A 113 -26.39 -66.35 -54.47
C ALA A 113 -24.94 -66.02 -54.07
N PRO A 114 -23.93 -66.31 -54.91
CA PRO A 114 -22.54 -65.95 -54.61
C PRO A 114 -22.38 -64.44 -54.36
N GLY A 115 -21.73 -64.06 -53.26
CA GLY A 115 -21.54 -62.66 -52.84
C GLY A 115 -22.72 -62.03 -52.10
N TYR A 116 -23.75 -62.82 -51.75
CA TYR A 116 -24.91 -62.39 -50.98
C TYR A 116 -25.07 -63.27 -49.75
N PHE A 117 -25.71 -62.74 -48.70
CA PHE A 117 -26.12 -63.56 -47.56
C PHE A 117 -27.27 -64.49 -47.98
N ASP A 118 -27.21 -65.75 -47.54
CA ASP A 118 -28.31 -66.70 -47.73
C ASP A 118 -29.55 -66.25 -46.96
N LEU A 119 -30.73 -66.37 -47.57
CA LEU A 119 -32.01 -65.98 -46.99
C LEU A 119 -32.92 -67.20 -46.82
N GLU A 120 -33.26 -67.51 -45.58
CA GLU A 120 -34.31 -68.48 -45.23
C GLU A 120 -35.55 -67.74 -44.74
N GLN A 121 -36.71 -68.02 -45.36
CA GLN A 121 -37.98 -67.42 -44.96
C GLN A 121 -39.20 -68.32 -45.23
N GLU A 122 -40.21 -68.19 -44.38
CA GLU A 122 -41.49 -68.86 -44.56
C GLU A 122 -42.36 -68.12 -45.59
N LEU A 123 -42.87 -68.87 -46.57
CA LEU A 123 -43.79 -68.41 -47.60
C LEU A 123 -45.19 -68.97 -47.32
N LEU A 124 -46.14 -68.09 -47.02
CA LEU A 124 -47.55 -68.43 -46.91
C LEU A 124 -48.25 -68.24 -48.25
N VAL A 125 -48.64 -69.33 -48.90
CA VAL A 125 -49.43 -69.34 -50.15
C VAL A 125 -50.91 -69.25 -49.80
N SER A 126 -51.57 -68.16 -50.23
CA SER A 126 -53.00 -67.94 -50.01
C SER A 126 -53.88 -68.74 -50.98
N GLU A 127 -55.21 -68.63 -50.84
CA GLU A 127 -56.21 -69.16 -51.79
C GLU A 127 -56.31 -68.34 -53.10
N ASP A 128 -55.53 -67.26 -53.27
CA ASP A 128 -55.60 -66.41 -54.45
C ASP A 128 -55.06 -67.13 -55.69
N ALA A 129 -55.74 -66.99 -56.82
CA ALA A 129 -55.42 -67.70 -58.06
C ALA A 129 -53.99 -67.46 -58.57
N GLN A 130 -53.44 -66.27 -58.34
CA GLN A 130 -52.08 -65.89 -58.71
C GLN A 130 -51.47 -64.96 -57.64
N GLN A 131 -50.24 -65.23 -57.23
CA GLN A 131 -49.50 -64.48 -56.21
C GLN A 131 -48.06 -64.22 -56.69
N SER A 132 -47.43 -63.12 -56.25
CA SER A 132 -46.04 -62.79 -56.62
C SER A 132 -45.28 -62.23 -55.42
N TYR A 133 -44.09 -62.76 -55.16
CA TYR A 133 -43.25 -62.39 -54.01
C TYR A 133 -41.87 -61.90 -54.49
N PRO A 134 -41.50 -60.63 -54.24
CA PRO A 134 -40.14 -60.15 -54.44
C PRO A 134 -39.24 -60.66 -53.31
N LEU A 135 -38.06 -61.16 -53.66
CA LEU A 135 -37.12 -61.80 -52.74
C LEU A 135 -35.74 -61.18 -52.96
N ALA A 136 -35.39 -60.17 -52.18
CA ALA A 136 -34.08 -59.51 -52.26
C ALA A 136 -33.10 -60.17 -51.29
N LEU A 137 -31.89 -60.47 -51.77
CA LEU A 137 -30.76 -60.85 -50.92
C LEU A 137 -29.90 -59.61 -50.63
N ASP A 138 -29.41 -59.53 -49.40
CA ASP A 138 -28.43 -58.52 -49.01
C ASP A 138 -27.03 -58.93 -49.47
N LYS A 139 -26.29 -57.98 -50.06
CA LYS A 139 -24.89 -58.19 -50.45
C LYS A 139 -24.03 -58.42 -49.20
N MET A 140 -23.06 -59.32 -49.31
CA MET A 140 -21.99 -59.40 -48.31
C MET A 140 -21.14 -58.11 -48.31
N PRO A 141 -20.46 -57.76 -47.20
CA PRO A 141 -19.46 -56.71 -47.17
C PRO A 141 -18.35 -56.92 -48.22
N GLY A 142 -17.63 -55.86 -48.57
CA GLY A 142 -16.44 -55.90 -49.42
C GLY A 142 -15.19 -55.47 -48.66
N HIS A 143 -14.04 -55.55 -49.32
CA HIS A 143 -12.74 -55.20 -48.75
C HIS A 143 -12.04 -54.14 -49.62
N LEU A 144 -11.19 -53.32 -49.01
CA LEU A 144 -10.48 -52.25 -49.72
C LEU A 144 -9.01 -52.22 -49.33
N THR A 145 -8.13 -52.54 -50.29
CA THR A 145 -6.68 -52.41 -50.14
C THR A 145 -6.22 -51.04 -50.63
N ILE A 146 -5.52 -50.30 -49.78
CA ILE A 146 -5.08 -48.92 -50.03
C ILE A 146 -3.55 -48.86 -49.90
N ASN A 147 -2.91 -48.45 -50.99
CA ASN A 147 -1.49 -48.12 -51.05
C ASN A 147 -1.33 -46.61 -51.27
N ALA A 148 -0.22 -46.02 -50.83
CA ALA A 148 0.04 -44.60 -51.07
C ALA A 148 1.52 -44.30 -51.39
N HIS A 149 1.74 -43.12 -51.98
CA HIS A 149 2.99 -42.40 -51.97
C HIS A 149 2.78 -41.06 -51.24
N PRO A 150 3.59 -40.70 -50.21
CA PRO A 150 4.61 -41.52 -49.55
C PRO A 150 4.02 -42.82 -48.97
N GLU A 151 4.85 -43.82 -48.61
CA GLU A 151 4.34 -45.13 -48.18
C GLU A 151 3.43 -45.04 -46.93
N THR A 152 3.83 -44.22 -45.96
CA THR A 152 3.08 -43.92 -44.73
C THR A 152 2.16 -42.71 -44.91
N VAL A 153 0.86 -42.97 -45.04
CA VAL A 153 -0.21 -41.97 -45.08
C VAL A 153 -1.30 -42.37 -44.10
N GLN A 154 -1.72 -41.43 -43.23
CA GLN A 154 -2.89 -41.61 -42.38
C GLN A 154 -4.15 -41.46 -43.24
N ILE A 155 -5.04 -42.45 -43.15
CA ILE A 155 -6.28 -42.49 -43.91
C ILE A 155 -7.50 -42.56 -43.00
N SER A 156 -8.58 -41.89 -43.41
CA SER A 156 -9.90 -41.96 -42.78
C SER A 156 -10.98 -42.15 -43.83
N LEU A 157 -11.68 -43.28 -43.76
CA LEU A 157 -12.82 -43.62 -44.61
C LEU A 157 -14.12 -43.37 -43.84
N GLN A 158 -15.07 -42.63 -44.42
CA GLN A 158 -16.31 -42.22 -43.74
C GLN A 158 -17.54 -42.36 -44.66
N ASN A 159 -18.66 -42.84 -44.11
CA ASN A 159 -19.98 -42.87 -44.76
C ASN A 159 -20.92 -41.85 -44.09
N ALA A 160 -22.00 -41.46 -44.79
CA ALA A 160 -23.06 -40.57 -44.30
C ALA A 160 -23.75 -41.08 -43.01
N THR A 161 -23.64 -42.37 -42.69
CA THR A 161 -24.16 -43.02 -41.47
C THR A 161 -23.20 -42.98 -40.27
N GLN A 162 -22.07 -42.27 -40.36
CA GLN A 162 -21.03 -42.13 -39.32
C GLN A 162 -20.23 -43.40 -38.95
N GLU A 163 -20.26 -44.46 -39.76
CA GLU A 163 -19.16 -45.43 -39.72
C GLU A 163 -17.87 -44.75 -40.19
N SER A 164 -16.89 -44.63 -39.29
CA SER A 164 -15.55 -44.13 -39.59
C SER A 164 -14.53 -45.25 -39.38
N ARG A 165 -13.70 -45.49 -40.39
CA ARG A 165 -12.59 -46.45 -40.35
C ARG A 165 -11.30 -45.68 -40.58
N GLN A 166 -10.30 -45.92 -39.73
CA GLN A 166 -9.00 -45.25 -39.82
C GLN A 166 -7.89 -46.29 -39.96
N GLY A 167 -6.80 -45.90 -40.59
CA GLY A 167 -5.63 -46.75 -40.80
C GLY A 167 -4.44 -45.96 -41.32
N GLU A 168 -3.34 -46.66 -41.52
CA GLU A 168 -2.11 -46.14 -42.09
C GLU A 168 -1.74 -47.01 -43.29
N THR A 169 -1.35 -46.42 -44.42
CA THR A 169 -0.97 -47.18 -45.60
C THR A 169 0.42 -47.83 -45.46
N PRO A 170 0.70 -48.94 -46.16
CA PRO A 170 -0.24 -49.76 -46.94
C PRO A 170 -1.13 -50.61 -46.03
N THR A 171 -2.44 -50.67 -46.30
CA THR A 171 -3.40 -51.40 -45.46
C THR A 171 -4.58 -51.97 -46.24
N THR A 172 -5.24 -52.99 -45.68
CA THR A 172 -6.49 -53.55 -46.21
C THR A 172 -7.58 -53.42 -45.16
N LEU A 173 -8.57 -52.58 -45.44
CA LEU A 173 -9.77 -52.44 -44.64
C LEU A 173 -10.75 -53.55 -45.04
N GLN A 174 -11.09 -54.42 -44.09
CA GLN A 174 -11.98 -55.57 -44.30
C GLN A 174 -13.41 -55.28 -43.84
N ASP A 175 -14.37 -56.09 -44.30
CA ASP A 175 -15.78 -56.09 -43.88
C ASP A 175 -16.47 -54.72 -43.97
N ILE A 176 -16.32 -54.04 -45.10
CA ILE A 176 -16.93 -52.73 -45.38
C ILE A 176 -18.30 -52.93 -46.02
N PRO A 177 -19.41 -52.42 -45.43
CA PRO A 177 -20.72 -52.45 -46.06
C PRO A 177 -20.71 -51.81 -47.47
N PRO A 178 -21.47 -52.34 -48.44
CA PRO A 178 -21.55 -51.74 -49.76
C PRO A 178 -22.21 -50.36 -49.74
N GLY A 179 -21.71 -49.45 -50.57
CA GLY A 179 -22.18 -48.07 -50.68
C GLY A 179 -21.04 -47.06 -50.78
N SER A 180 -21.39 -45.77 -50.82
CA SER A 180 -20.43 -44.70 -51.10
C SER A 180 -19.79 -44.13 -49.83
N TYR A 181 -18.48 -43.86 -49.89
CA TYR A 181 -17.65 -43.36 -48.80
C TYR A 181 -16.72 -42.24 -49.30
N THR A 182 -16.37 -41.30 -48.43
CA THR A 182 -15.27 -40.36 -48.66
C THR A 182 -14.04 -40.83 -47.91
N LEU A 183 -12.91 -40.96 -48.61
CA LEU A 183 -11.60 -41.25 -48.08
C LEU A 183 -10.78 -39.95 -47.97
N GLN A 184 -10.29 -39.63 -46.77
CA GLN A 184 -9.34 -38.56 -46.52
C GLN A 184 -7.95 -39.16 -46.30
N ALA A 185 -6.92 -38.56 -46.88
CA ALA A 185 -5.54 -39.02 -46.84
C ALA A 185 -4.60 -37.86 -46.45
N GLN A 186 -3.75 -38.08 -45.44
CA GLN A 186 -2.89 -37.05 -44.87
C GLN A 186 -1.51 -37.60 -44.47
N ALA A 187 -0.44 -36.88 -44.83
CA ALA A 187 0.93 -37.15 -44.38
C ALA A 187 1.67 -35.86 -43.99
N GLU A 188 2.70 -35.98 -43.17
CA GLU A 188 3.48 -34.83 -42.70
C GLU A 188 4.27 -34.19 -43.85
N ARG A 189 4.17 -32.86 -44.00
CA ARG A 189 4.77 -32.08 -45.09
C ARG A 189 4.22 -32.37 -46.50
N TYR A 190 3.05 -33.00 -46.62
CA TYR A 190 2.31 -33.20 -47.89
C TYR A 190 0.95 -32.49 -47.86
N PHE A 191 0.38 -32.22 -49.03
CA PHE A 191 -1.01 -31.76 -49.15
C PHE A 191 -1.98 -32.91 -48.87
N ALA A 192 -2.98 -32.68 -48.03
CA ALA A 192 -4.04 -33.65 -47.80
C ALA A 192 -4.95 -33.79 -49.03
N GLN A 193 -5.40 -35.01 -49.30
CA GLN A 193 -6.26 -35.35 -50.44
C GLN A 193 -7.55 -36.00 -49.95
N SER A 194 -8.67 -35.69 -50.61
CA SER A 194 -9.96 -36.35 -50.40
C SER A 194 -10.42 -37.01 -51.70
N LEU A 195 -10.97 -38.23 -51.61
CA LEU A 195 -11.48 -39.00 -52.74
C LEU A 195 -12.79 -39.68 -52.36
N ASP A 196 -13.81 -39.56 -53.20
CA ASP A 196 -15.05 -40.32 -53.06
C ASP A 196 -14.92 -41.68 -53.76
N ILE A 197 -15.33 -42.75 -53.07
CA ILE A 197 -15.25 -44.13 -53.55
C ILE A 197 -16.58 -44.85 -53.32
N ASP A 198 -16.90 -45.82 -54.18
CA ASP A 198 -18.09 -46.67 -54.02
C ASP A 198 -17.65 -48.12 -53.77
N VAL A 199 -18.08 -48.69 -52.64
CA VAL A 199 -17.73 -50.03 -52.21
C VAL A 199 -18.76 -51.01 -52.78
N GLU A 200 -18.31 -51.90 -53.66
CA GLU A 200 -19.23 -52.79 -54.41
C GLU A 200 -19.88 -53.88 -53.55
N GLY A 201 -19.21 -54.27 -52.46
CA GLY A 201 -19.59 -55.40 -51.60
C GLY A 201 -19.24 -56.76 -52.22
N MET A 202 -20.04 -57.77 -51.89
CA MET A 202 -20.00 -59.12 -52.47
C MET A 202 -18.71 -59.91 -52.21
N ASP A 203 -18.04 -59.66 -51.08
CA ASP A 203 -16.73 -60.22 -50.71
C ASP A 203 -15.59 -59.85 -51.70
N ILE A 204 -15.81 -58.85 -52.55
CA ILE A 204 -14.81 -58.36 -53.51
C ILE A 204 -13.81 -57.46 -52.79
N THR A 205 -12.51 -57.64 -53.10
CA THR A 205 -11.45 -56.71 -52.69
C THR A 205 -11.16 -55.69 -53.80
N GLN A 206 -11.48 -54.42 -53.56
CA GLN A 206 -11.10 -53.30 -54.43
C GLN A 206 -9.69 -52.81 -54.06
N GLN A 207 -8.94 -52.30 -55.05
CA GLN A 207 -7.61 -51.72 -54.85
C GLN A 207 -7.59 -50.24 -55.16
N LEU A 208 -6.94 -49.45 -54.30
CA LEU A 208 -6.81 -48.01 -54.43
C LEU A 208 -5.35 -47.57 -54.22
N ALA A 209 -4.92 -46.60 -55.03
CA ALA A 209 -3.62 -45.95 -54.91
C ALA A 209 -3.81 -44.44 -54.70
N ILE A 210 -3.02 -43.85 -53.80
CA ILE A 210 -3.03 -42.43 -53.43
C ILE A 210 -1.63 -41.85 -53.68
N ASP A 211 -1.53 -40.63 -54.19
CA ASP A 211 -0.24 -39.97 -54.45
C ASP A 211 -0.27 -38.51 -53.97
N LEU A 212 0.15 -38.30 -52.72
CA LEU A 212 0.12 -36.99 -52.09
C LEU A 212 1.28 -36.13 -52.59
N GLN A 213 0.98 -34.88 -52.92
CA GLN A 213 1.97 -33.93 -53.41
C GLN A 213 2.70 -33.23 -52.24
N PRO A 214 4.04 -33.08 -52.26
CA PRO A 214 4.77 -32.35 -51.23
C PRO A 214 4.29 -30.91 -51.05
N ALA A 215 4.24 -30.43 -49.81
CA ALA A 215 3.75 -29.10 -49.42
C ALA A 215 4.87 -28.13 -48.98
N TRP A 216 6.11 -28.37 -49.42
CA TRP A 216 7.30 -27.59 -49.11
C TRP A 216 8.06 -27.14 -50.36
N GLY A 217 8.76 -26.02 -50.24
CA GLY A 217 9.76 -25.56 -51.21
C GLY A 217 11.11 -25.34 -50.51
N GLN A 218 12.15 -24.99 -51.26
CA GLN A 218 13.50 -24.85 -50.73
C GLN A 218 13.90 -23.38 -50.60
N VAL A 219 14.55 -23.01 -49.49
CA VAL A 219 15.12 -21.66 -49.30
C VAL A 219 16.62 -21.71 -49.00
N GLN A 220 17.39 -20.91 -49.73
CA GLN A 220 18.78 -20.60 -49.42
C GLN A 220 18.83 -19.47 -48.39
N ILE A 221 19.49 -19.72 -47.25
CA ILE A 221 19.61 -18.79 -46.12
C ILE A 221 21.07 -18.40 -45.94
N ASN A 222 21.34 -17.10 -46.04
CA ASN A 222 22.66 -16.49 -45.87
C ASN A 222 22.64 -15.52 -44.69
N SER A 223 23.74 -15.42 -43.93
CA SER A 223 23.88 -14.43 -42.85
C SER A 223 25.23 -13.73 -42.88
N GLU A 224 25.27 -12.52 -42.34
CA GLU A 224 26.51 -11.79 -42.06
C GLU A 224 26.65 -11.51 -40.55
N PRO A 225 27.71 -12.03 -39.88
CA PRO A 225 28.67 -13.00 -40.39
C PRO A 225 28.05 -14.38 -40.71
N ALA A 226 28.74 -15.16 -41.53
CA ALA A 226 28.38 -16.53 -41.88
C ALA A 226 28.71 -17.52 -40.75
N GLY A 227 28.21 -18.76 -40.86
CA GLY A 227 28.41 -19.82 -39.86
C GLY A 227 27.39 -19.82 -38.73
N ALA A 228 26.28 -19.08 -38.86
CA ALA A 228 25.21 -19.07 -37.87
C ALA A 228 24.40 -20.36 -37.95
N GLN A 229 24.16 -21.01 -36.81
CA GLN A 229 23.33 -22.20 -36.71
C GLN A 229 21.90 -21.89 -37.12
N VAL A 230 21.37 -22.61 -38.11
CA VAL A 230 20.00 -22.48 -38.60
C VAL A 230 19.14 -23.54 -37.93
N LEU A 231 18.03 -23.10 -37.32
CA LEU A 231 17.02 -23.96 -36.70
C LEU A 231 15.69 -23.74 -37.41
N VAL A 232 15.00 -24.81 -37.79
CA VAL A 232 13.63 -24.79 -38.34
C VAL A 232 12.76 -25.58 -37.37
N ASN A 233 11.63 -25.01 -36.91
CA ASN A 233 10.80 -25.62 -35.85
C ASN A 233 11.60 -26.01 -34.58
N SER A 234 12.61 -25.23 -34.22
CA SER A 234 13.59 -25.50 -33.15
C SER A 234 14.52 -26.71 -33.38
N SER A 235 14.43 -27.40 -34.53
CA SER A 235 15.33 -28.48 -34.93
C SER A 235 16.50 -27.93 -35.74
N VAL A 236 17.73 -28.30 -35.38
CA VAL A 236 18.97 -27.82 -36.01
C VAL A 236 19.11 -28.43 -37.41
N GLN A 237 19.15 -27.57 -38.44
CA GLN A 237 19.32 -27.99 -39.84
C GLN A 237 20.78 -27.91 -40.30
N GLY A 238 21.58 -26.99 -39.74
CA GLY A 238 22.98 -26.78 -40.15
C GLY A 238 23.50 -25.41 -39.76
N ILE A 239 24.41 -24.85 -40.56
CA ILE A 239 24.99 -23.50 -40.40
C ILE A 239 24.93 -22.73 -41.73
N THR A 240 24.76 -21.41 -41.70
CA THR A 240 24.73 -20.56 -42.90
C THR A 240 26.10 -20.50 -43.60
N PRO A 241 26.16 -20.41 -44.95
CA PRO A 241 25.06 -20.54 -45.92
C PRO A 241 24.44 -21.95 -45.95
N LEU A 242 23.10 -22.04 -45.93
CA LEU A 242 22.38 -23.32 -45.90
C LEU A 242 21.11 -23.28 -46.76
N GLN A 243 20.88 -24.35 -47.52
CA GLN A 243 19.59 -24.61 -48.16
C GLN A 243 18.74 -25.50 -47.25
N VAL A 244 17.50 -25.10 -46.96
CA VAL A 244 16.55 -25.86 -46.12
C VAL A 244 15.16 -25.93 -46.76
N ASP A 245 14.44 -27.00 -46.49
CA ASP A 245 13.06 -27.20 -46.97
C ASP A 245 12.07 -26.54 -46.00
N ILE A 246 11.24 -25.63 -46.50
CA ILE A 246 10.25 -24.87 -45.71
C ILE A 246 8.84 -25.10 -46.25
N LEU A 247 7.88 -25.36 -45.36
CA LEU A 247 6.47 -25.51 -45.72
C LEU A 247 5.87 -24.24 -46.33
N GLN A 248 4.94 -24.43 -47.27
CA GLN A 248 4.15 -23.34 -47.85
C GLN A 248 3.22 -22.67 -46.82
N SER A 249 2.76 -23.40 -45.80
CA SER A 249 2.02 -22.85 -44.66
C SER A 249 2.89 -21.98 -43.74
N GLY A 250 4.20 -22.12 -43.81
CA GLY A 250 5.20 -21.38 -43.08
C GLY A 250 5.76 -22.09 -41.84
N GLU A 251 7.06 -21.96 -41.62
CA GLU A 251 7.78 -22.53 -40.47
C GLU A 251 8.64 -21.44 -39.77
N PRO A 252 8.67 -21.38 -38.43
CA PRO A 252 9.59 -20.53 -37.68
C PRO A 252 11.04 -20.98 -37.90
N VAL A 253 11.85 -20.06 -38.40
CA VAL A 253 13.29 -20.22 -38.58
C VAL A 253 14.03 -19.30 -37.60
N SER A 254 15.05 -19.80 -36.91
CA SER A 254 15.94 -18.94 -36.11
C SER A 254 17.42 -19.21 -36.40
N LEU A 255 18.21 -18.14 -36.31
CA LEU A 255 19.65 -18.12 -36.55
C LEU A 255 20.37 -17.79 -35.24
N LYS A 256 21.27 -18.69 -34.82
CA LYS A 256 22.06 -18.57 -33.60
C LYS A 256 23.55 -18.55 -33.91
N LEU A 257 24.23 -17.48 -33.48
CA LEU A 257 25.69 -17.41 -33.54
C LEU A 257 26.23 -16.91 -32.19
N PRO A 258 27.23 -17.58 -31.58
CA PRO A 258 27.81 -17.13 -30.31
C PRO A 258 28.33 -15.69 -30.40
N GLY A 259 27.96 -14.86 -29.42
CA GLY A 259 28.28 -13.43 -29.41
C GLY A 259 27.34 -12.54 -30.25
N TYR A 260 26.27 -13.09 -30.82
CA TYR A 260 25.25 -12.34 -31.56
C TYR A 260 23.86 -12.58 -30.96
N LYS A 261 22.93 -11.65 -31.24
CA LYS A 261 21.51 -11.78 -30.88
C LYS A 261 20.86 -12.82 -31.78
N GLU A 262 20.00 -13.66 -31.22
CA GLU A 262 19.20 -14.62 -32.01
C GLU A 262 18.28 -13.84 -32.96
N TRP A 263 18.35 -14.17 -34.25
CA TRP A 263 17.41 -13.71 -35.25
C TRP A 263 16.33 -14.77 -35.42
N GLN A 264 15.06 -14.38 -35.53
CA GLN A 264 13.95 -15.32 -35.68
C GLN A 264 12.84 -14.73 -36.56
N GLN A 265 12.35 -15.50 -37.53
CA GLN A 265 11.22 -15.14 -38.40
C GLN A 265 10.52 -16.39 -38.94
N THR A 266 9.19 -16.33 -39.12
CA THR A 266 8.47 -17.37 -39.87
C THR A 266 8.69 -17.16 -41.37
N LEU A 267 9.24 -18.17 -42.04
CA LEU A 267 9.45 -18.20 -43.49
C LEU A 267 8.41 -19.10 -44.15
N SER A 268 7.99 -18.80 -45.37
CA SER A 268 7.16 -19.69 -46.20
C SER A 268 7.67 -19.71 -47.64
N VAL A 269 7.61 -20.88 -48.28
CA VAL A 269 8.05 -21.09 -49.67
C VAL A 269 6.97 -21.91 -50.39
N PRO A 270 6.48 -21.50 -51.58
CA PRO A 270 5.53 -22.31 -52.33
C PRO A 270 6.07 -23.70 -52.64
N ALA A 271 5.17 -24.69 -52.67
CA ALA A 271 5.54 -26.07 -52.90
C ALA A 271 6.30 -26.25 -54.23
N GLY A 272 7.44 -26.93 -54.19
CA GLY A 272 8.29 -27.18 -55.34
C GLY A 272 9.10 -25.99 -55.88
N GLU A 273 8.95 -24.78 -55.32
CA GLU A 273 9.82 -23.64 -55.67
C GLU A 273 11.14 -23.66 -54.90
N GLN A 274 12.21 -23.14 -55.51
CA GLN A 274 13.46 -22.79 -54.84
C GLN A 274 13.61 -21.26 -54.80
N ARG A 275 13.93 -20.70 -53.63
CA ARG A 275 14.10 -19.25 -53.40
C ARG A 275 15.38 -18.95 -52.65
N GLU A 276 15.90 -17.73 -52.81
CA GLU A 276 16.96 -17.19 -51.95
C GLU A 276 16.35 -16.16 -51.00
N TRP A 277 16.67 -16.27 -49.71
CA TRP A 277 16.26 -15.29 -48.70
C TRP A 277 17.25 -14.12 -48.67
N PRO A 278 16.80 -12.87 -48.46
CA PRO A 278 17.69 -11.73 -48.27
C PRO A 278 18.73 -11.98 -47.16
N LEU A 279 19.93 -11.43 -47.34
CA LEU A 279 21.04 -11.55 -46.38
C LEU A 279 20.63 -11.11 -44.97
N ILE A 280 20.83 -11.98 -43.99
CA ILE A 280 20.49 -11.72 -42.59
C ILE A 280 21.70 -11.14 -41.86
N GLU A 281 21.73 -9.82 -41.65
CA GLU A 281 22.73 -9.16 -40.80
C GLU A 281 22.45 -9.44 -39.31
N LEU A 282 23.35 -10.18 -38.65
CA LEU A 282 23.23 -10.51 -37.24
C LEU A 282 23.78 -9.37 -36.37
N GLN A 283 22.99 -8.95 -35.39
CA GLN A 283 23.39 -7.90 -34.44
C GLN A 283 24.25 -8.49 -33.32
N ALA A 284 25.35 -7.81 -33.00
CA ALA A 284 26.22 -8.17 -31.88
C ALA A 284 25.46 -8.17 -30.54
N ALA A 285 25.72 -9.15 -29.67
CA ALA A 285 25.11 -9.26 -28.35
C ALA A 285 25.67 -8.22 -27.37
N ASP A 286 24.79 -7.56 -26.61
CA ASP A 286 25.20 -6.60 -25.59
C ASP A 286 25.99 -7.31 -24.46
N GLY A 287 27.08 -6.68 -24.02
CA GLY A 287 27.89 -7.17 -22.91
C GLY A 287 27.31 -6.75 -21.56
N ILE A 288 27.56 -7.54 -20.53
CA ILE A 288 27.02 -7.35 -19.17
C ILE A 288 28.14 -6.88 -18.24
N LEU A 289 27.98 -5.68 -17.69
CA LEU A 289 28.84 -5.15 -16.63
C LEU A 289 28.16 -5.30 -15.26
N LEU A 290 28.74 -6.13 -14.39
CA LEU A 290 28.39 -6.20 -12.98
C LEU A 290 29.21 -5.18 -12.20
N PHE A 291 28.57 -4.06 -11.86
CA PHE A 291 29.26 -2.90 -11.30
C PHE A 291 29.07 -2.76 -9.79
N SER A 292 30.16 -2.47 -9.07
CA SER A 292 30.13 -2.14 -7.64
C SER A 292 31.10 -0.99 -7.29
N SER A 293 30.80 -0.24 -6.23
CA SER A 293 31.72 0.76 -5.68
C SER A 293 32.01 0.56 -4.20
N GLN A 294 33.13 1.11 -3.75
CA GLN A 294 33.52 1.14 -2.34
C GLN A 294 33.80 2.59 -1.90
N PRO A 295 33.00 3.16 -0.98
CA PRO A 295 31.75 2.61 -0.42
C PRO A 295 30.65 2.48 -1.49
N SER A 296 29.62 1.68 -1.20
CA SER A 296 28.46 1.46 -2.06
C SER A 296 27.51 2.67 -2.10
N GLY A 297 26.54 2.64 -3.02
CA GLY A 297 25.56 3.72 -3.19
C GLY A 297 26.05 4.92 -4.00
N ALA A 298 27.25 4.84 -4.60
CA ALA A 298 27.69 5.86 -5.56
C ALA A 298 26.73 5.92 -6.76
N GLY A 299 26.39 7.13 -7.20
CA GLY A 299 25.67 7.37 -8.45
C GLY A 299 26.56 7.11 -9.66
N ILE A 300 25.97 6.55 -10.71
CA ILE A 300 26.65 6.07 -11.91
C ILE A 300 26.09 6.79 -13.13
N THR A 301 26.97 7.39 -13.93
CA THR A 301 26.65 7.90 -15.27
C THR A 301 27.48 7.20 -16.35
N LEU A 302 26.87 6.97 -17.50
CA LEU A 302 27.50 6.44 -18.71
C LEU A 302 27.38 7.51 -19.81
N ASN A 303 28.51 8.01 -20.30
CA ASN A 303 28.60 9.13 -21.25
C ASN A 303 27.75 10.36 -20.82
N GLY A 304 27.61 10.59 -19.51
CA GLY A 304 26.79 11.67 -18.94
C GLY A 304 25.34 11.27 -18.60
N ASN A 305 24.81 10.17 -19.12
CA ASN A 305 23.45 9.70 -18.82
C ASN A 305 23.42 8.93 -17.50
N TYR A 306 22.52 9.29 -16.58
CA TYR A 306 22.40 8.62 -15.28
C TYR A 306 21.76 7.24 -15.39
N LEU A 307 22.39 6.23 -14.80
CA LEU A 307 21.92 4.84 -14.83
C LEU A 307 21.36 4.34 -13.49
N GLY A 308 21.70 4.97 -12.37
CA GLY A 308 21.31 4.52 -11.03
C GLY A 308 22.45 4.58 -10.04
N THR A 309 22.34 3.79 -8.96
CA THR A 309 23.37 3.69 -7.90
C THR A 309 23.94 2.29 -7.81
N SER A 310 25.20 2.19 -7.40
CA SER A 310 25.90 0.91 -7.21
C SER A 310 25.44 0.14 -5.96
N PRO A 311 25.43 -1.20 -5.98
CA PRO A 311 25.78 -2.07 -7.10
C PRO A 311 24.67 -2.15 -8.18
N LEU A 312 25.06 -2.29 -9.45
CA LEU A 312 24.16 -2.26 -10.60
C LEU A 312 24.63 -3.20 -11.72
N LYS A 313 23.71 -3.93 -12.35
CA LYS A 313 23.93 -4.63 -13.63
C LYS A 313 23.67 -3.63 -14.75
N ILE A 314 24.62 -3.45 -15.67
CA ILE A 314 24.51 -2.55 -16.82
C ILE A 314 24.73 -3.37 -18.10
N GLU A 315 23.83 -3.24 -19.06
CA GLU A 315 23.97 -3.82 -20.40
C GLU A 315 24.57 -2.77 -21.34
N LEU A 316 25.58 -3.15 -22.11
CA LEU A 316 26.43 -2.22 -22.86
C LEU A 316 26.65 -2.71 -24.30
N PRO A 317 26.48 -1.83 -25.31
CA PRO A 317 26.74 -2.18 -26.69
C PRO A 317 28.24 -2.44 -26.91
N PRO A 318 28.61 -3.53 -27.60
CA PRO A 318 29.99 -3.97 -27.66
C PRO A 318 30.88 -3.11 -28.58
N GLY A 319 32.19 -3.18 -28.35
CA GLY A 319 33.22 -2.71 -29.28
C GLY A 319 33.46 -1.19 -29.35
N LYS A 320 32.68 -0.37 -28.65
CA LYS A 320 32.90 1.09 -28.56
C LYS A 320 33.31 1.51 -27.15
N PRO A 321 34.40 2.28 -26.97
CA PRO A 321 34.80 2.76 -25.65
C PRO A 321 33.73 3.69 -25.05
N GLN A 322 33.28 3.36 -23.84
CA GLN A 322 32.30 4.12 -23.07
C GLN A 322 32.98 4.80 -21.88
N GLN A 323 32.49 5.97 -21.48
CA GLN A 323 32.97 6.69 -20.30
C GLN A 323 32.02 6.50 -19.13
N LEU A 324 32.45 5.74 -18.13
CA LEU A 324 31.76 5.59 -16.86
C LEU A 324 32.25 6.65 -15.87
N GLN A 325 31.34 7.37 -15.22
CA GLN A 325 31.67 8.31 -14.16
C GLN A 325 30.87 8.01 -12.89
N LEU A 326 31.54 8.12 -11.75
CA LEU A 326 30.98 7.92 -10.42
C LEU A 326 30.98 9.21 -9.63
N TYR A 327 29.94 9.39 -8.82
CA TYR A 327 29.86 10.46 -7.83
C TYR A 327 29.22 9.96 -6.53
N LEU A 328 29.74 10.46 -5.41
CA LEU A 328 29.19 10.21 -4.08
C LEU A 328 29.54 11.39 -3.15
N ASP A 329 28.58 11.82 -2.35
CA ASP A 329 28.75 12.97 -1.47
C ASP A 329 29.89 12.80 -0.45
N GLY A 330 30.81 13.76 -0.45
CA GLY A 330 32.01 13.70 0.37
C GLY A 330 33.16 12.87 -0.22
N TYR A 331 33.07 12.45 -1.48
CA TYR A 331 34.14 11.77 -2.23
C TYR A 331 34.56 12.60 -3.46
N TYR A 332 35.73 12.30 -4.03
CA TYR A 332 36.10 12.78 -5.35
C TYR A 332 35.42 11.91 -6.41
N PRO A 333 34.92 12.49 -7.52
CA PRO A 333 34.39 11.70 -8.63
C PRO A 333 35.51 10.86 -9.25
N ALA A 334 35.14 9.67 -9.73
CA ALA A 334 36.05 8.77 -10.43
C ALA A 334 35.52 8.53 -11.85
N THR A 335 36.40 8.61 -12.84
CA THR A 335 36.07 8.41 -14.25
C THR A 335 36.88 7.22 -14.77
N HIS A 336 36.23 6.33 -15.50
CA HIS A 336 36.83 5.12 -16.05
C HIS A 336 36.37 4.94 -17.50
N SER A 337 37.32 4.70 -18.41
CA SER A 337 36.98 4.29 -19.78
C SER A 337 36.91 2.77 -19.82
N LEU A 338 35.87 2.22 -20.44
CA LEU A 338 35.68 0.78 -20.58
C LEU A 338 35.27 0.42 -22.00
N ASN A 339 35.77 -0.72 -22.47
CA ASN A 339 35.29 -1.40 -23.68
C ASN A 339 34.96 -2.84 -23.30
N ILE A 340 33.83 -3.34 -23.77
CA ILE A 340 33.31 -4.69 -23.48
C ILE A 340 33.11 -5.41 -24.81
N ALA A 341 33.51 -6.67 -24.86
CA ALA A 341 33.35 -7.52 -26.04
C ALA A 341 31.90 -8.06 -26.15
N SER A 342 31.54 -8.53 -27.34
CA SER A 342 30.19 -9.01 -27.62
C SER A 342 29.81 -10.19 -26.72
N GLY A 343 28.71 -10.07 -25.97
CA GLY A 343 28.27 -11.07 -25.00
C GLY A 343 29.20 -11.29 -23.79
N GLU A 344 30.23 -10.46 -23.58
CA GLU A 344 31.13 -10.58 -22.42
C GLU A 344 30.41 -10.20 -21.12
N GLN A 345 30.57 -11.01 -20.07
CA GLN A 345 30.23 -10.63 -18.70
C GLN A 345 31.50 -10.21 -17.94
N ARG A 346 31.55 -8.96 -17.46
CA ARG A 346 32.69 -8.41 -16.71
C ARG A 346 32.26 -7.87 -15.34
N GLU A 347 33.04 -8.15 -14.31
CA GLU A 347 32.90 -7.48 -13.01
C GLU A 347 33.82 -6.26 -12.91
N LEU A 348 33.33 -5.15 -12.35
CA LEU A 348 34.13 -3.94 -12.11
C LEU A 348 33.83 -3.36 -10.72
N LYS A 349 34.87 -3.24 -9.91
CA LYS A 349 34.82 -2.64 -8.57
C LYS A 349 35.69 -1.39 -8.48
N ILE A 350 35.09 -0.23 -8.23
CA ILE A 350 35.80 1.05 -8.12
C ILE A 350 35.80 1.57 -6.68
N THR A 351 36.97 1.90 -6.14
CA THR A 351 37.10 2.51 -4.80
C THR A 351 37.19 4.04 -4.92
N LEU A 352 36.26 4.75 -4.28
CA LEU A 352 36.22 6.21 -4.31
C LEU A 352 37.13 6.84 -3.26
N LYS A 353 37.86 7.89 -3.66
CA LYS A 353 38.75 8.63 -2.76
C LYS A 353 37.94 9.61 -1.90
N ALA A 354 37.98 9.45 -0.58
CA ALA A 354 37.29 10.34 0.36
C ALA A 354 37.85 11.77 0.30
N LYS A 355 36.94 12.75 0.25
CA LYS A 355 37.22 14.19 0.29
C LYS A 355 37.02 14.66 1.73
N LEU A 356 38.11 14.79 2.50
CA LEU A 356 38.06 15.07 3.94
C LEU A 356 38.37 16.53 4.28
N GLY A 357 37.61 17.12 5.20
CA GLY A 357 37.87 18.42 5.83
C GLY A 357 38.16 18.30 7.33
N LYS A 358 38.87 19.27 7.90
CA LYS A 358 39.15 19.33 9.35
C LYS A 358 38.13 20.22 10.07
N LEU A 359 37.57 19.72 11.16
CA LEU A 359 36.66 20.45 12.03
C LEU A 359 37.13 20.38 13.49
N LYS A 360 37.48 21.53 14.06
CA LYS A 360 37.82 21.70 15.47
C LYS A 360 36.58 22.15 16.25
N ILE A 361 36.22 21.44 17.31
CA ILE A 361 35.07 21.75 18.15
C ILE A 361 35.57 22.17 19.54
N SER A 362 34.98 23.24 20.06
CA SER A 362 35.31 23.82 21.37
C SER A 362 34.02 24.17 22.10
N ALA A 363 33.62 23.29 23.01
CA ALA A 363 32.45 23.42 23.86
C ALA A 363 32.82 23.89 25.28
N GLN A 364 31.93 24.68 25.86
CA GLN A 364 31.85 24.94 27.29
C GLN A 364 30.50 24.46 27.82
N PRO A 365 30.46 23.69 28.93
CA PRO A 365 31.59 23.15 29.69
C PRO A 365 32.36 22.05 28.91
N ALA A 366 33.63 21.86 29.27
CA ALA A 366 34.60 21.06 28.50
C ALA A 366 34.33 19.54 28.49
N ASP A 367 33.48 19.05 29.39
CA ASP A 367 33.09 17.65 29.51
C ASP A 367 31.78 17.32 28.76
N ALA A 368 31.23 18.26 28.00
CA ALA A 368 30.11 18.00 27.10
C ALA A 368 30.46 16.89 26.08
N ARG A 369 29.45 16.11 25.67
CA ARG A 369 29.61 15.01 24.70
C ARG A 369 29.19 15.45 23.30
N LEU A 370 29.93 14.98 22.30
CA LEU A 370 29.72 15.28 20.88
C LEU A 370 29.15 14.08 20.13
N TYR A 371 28.22 14.39 19.23
CA TYR A 371 27.60 13.46 18.29
C TYR A 371 27.68 14.07 16.89
N ILE A 372 28.09 13.27 15.92
CA ILE A 372 28.13 13.63 14.50
C ILE A 372 27.23 12.65 13.77
N ASP A 373 26.22 13.16 13.06
CA ASP A 373 25.16 12.38 12.39
C ASP A 373 24.51 11.35 13.35
N GLY A 374 24.30 11.74 14.61
CA GLY A 374 23.76 10.88 15.68
C GLY A 374 24.79 9.93 16.33
N ILE A 375 25.96 9.72 15.73
CA ILE A 375 26.99 8.80 16.23
C ILE A 375 27.86 9.51 17.28
N ALA A 376 27.99 8.90 18.46
CA ALA A 376 28.84 9.41 19.54
C ALA A 376 30.32 9.51 19.12
N LYS A 377 30.96 10.65 19.38
CA LYS A 377 32.40 10.87 19.15
C LYS A 377 33.18 11.15 20.45
N GLY A 378 32.56 10.99 21.62
CA GLY A 378 33.20 11.20 22.93
C GLY A 378 33.11 12.65 23.42
N LYS A 379 34.21 13.19 23.97
CA LYS A 379 34.27 14.58 24.49
C LYS A 379 34.14 15.59 23.34
N ALA A 380 33.48 16.72 23.58
CA ALA A 380 33.25 17.71 22.52
C ALA A 380 34.51 18.51 22.12
N ASN A 381 35.48 18.65 23.03
CA ASN A 381 36.70 19.41 22.75
C ASN A 381 37.73 18.54 22.02
N GLN A 382 37.65 18.50 20.69
CA GLN A 382 38.53 17.72 19.82
C GLN A 382 38.59 18.30 18.39
N SER A 383 39.54 17.82 17.58
CA SER A 383 39.58 18.07 16.14
C SER A 383 39.36 16.76 15.39
N LEU A 384 38.46 16.77 14.41
CA LEU A 384 38.00 15.62 13.65
C LEU A 384 38.24 15.84 12.15
N LYS A 385 38.60 14.76 11.45
CA LYS A 385 38.50 14.69 9.98
C LYS A 385 37.12 14.12 9.64
N LEU A 386 36.34 14.86 8.86
CA LEU A 386 35.00 14.49 8.44
C LEU A 386 34.89 14.57 6.91
N LEU A 387 33.92 13.87 6.32
CA LEU A 387 33.66 13.93 4.88
C LEU A 387 33.20 15.34 4.50
N ALA A 388 33.52 15.78 3.28
CA ALA A 388 33.15 17.10 2.77
C ALA A 388 31.69 17.15 2.29
N ARG A 389 30.77 16.72 3.15
CA ARG A 389 29.32 16.78 3.00
C ARG A 389 28.69 17.42 4.26
N PRO A 390 27.41 17.84 4.23
CA PRO A 390 26.74 18.33 5.43
C PRO A 390 26.74 17.26 6.52
N HIS A 391 27.16 17.65 7.73
CA HIS A 391 27.12 16.83 8.93
C HIS A 391 26.31 17.53 10.02
N ARG A 392 25.42 16.78 10.69
CA ARG A 392 24.66 17.27 11.84
C ARG A 392 25.49 17.08 13.11
N ILE A 393 25.76 18.18 13.79
CA ILE A 393 26.53 18.24 15.02
C ILE A 393 25.55 18.43 16.18
N GLU A 394 25.62 17.56 17.17
CA GLU A 394 24.93 17.72 18.45
C GLU A 394 25.98 17.75 19.57
N ILE A 395 25.89 18.75 20.44
CA ILE A 395 26.70 18.86 21.66
C ILE A 395 25.75 18.85 22.85
N ARG A 396 25.86 17.83 23.70
CA ARG A 396 24.92 17.58 24.80
C ARG A 396 25.61 17.38 26.15
N LYS A 397 24.92 17.78 27.22
CA LYS A 397 25.30 17.52 28.62
C LYS A 397 24.05 17.54 29.49
N LYS A 398 23.95 16.65 30.47
CA LYS A 398 22.85 16.62 31.46
C LYS A 398 22.78 17.95 32.24
N GLY A 399 21.59 18.55 32.38
CA GLY A 399 21.37 19.85 33.03
C GLY A 399 21.61 21.06 32.12
N TYR A 400 21.90 20.83 30.84
CA TYR A 400 22.16 21.86 29.83
C TYR A 400 21.29 21.61 28.59
N THR A 401 20.82 22.70 27.97
CA THR A 401 20.15 22.62 26.68
C THR A 401 21.15 22.19 25.60
N SER A 402 20.88 21.08 24.91
CA SER A 402 21.72 20.61 23.79
C SER A 402 21.83 21.67 22.69
N HIS A 403 23.00 21.78 22.09
CA HIS A 403 23.24 22.63 20.92
C HIS A 403 23.30 21.79 19.65
N PHE A 404 22.64 22.28 18.59
CA PHE A 404 22.64 21.68 17.26
C PHE A 404 23.19 22.65 16.22
N ALA A 405 24.02 22.14 15.31
CA ALA A 405 24.50 22.88 14.15
C ALA A 405 24.65 21.91 12.96
N THR A 406 24.50 22.42 11.73
CA THR A 406 24.83 21.67 10.51
C THR A 406 26.02 22.34 9.85
N LEU A 407 27.11 21.60 9.61
CA LEU A 407 28.33 22.13 8.99
C LEU A 407 28.82 21.20 7.88
N THR A 408 29.27 21.79 6.78
CA THR A 408 29.98 21.09 5.70
C THR A 408 31.48 21.35 5.83
N PRO A 409 32.31 20.33 6.17
CA PRO A 409 33.76 20.44 6.18
C PRO A 409 34.31 20.72 4.78
N GLN A 410 35.39 21.50 4.69
CA GLN A 410 36.08 21.79 3.43
C GLN A 410 37.51 21.23 3.48
N PRO A 411 38.00 20.57 2.42
CA PRO A 411 39.41 20.17 2.34
C PRO A 411 40.34 21.37 2.39
N GLY A 412 41.53 21.20 2.96
CA GLY A 412 42.55 22.25 3.10
C GLY A 412 42.27 23.31 4.18
N VAL A 413 41.02 23.51 4.60
CA VAL A 413 40.63 24.54 5.59
C VAL A 413 40.19 23.89 6.91
N GLU A 414 40.82 24.24 8.03
CA GLU A 414 40.31 23.88 9.36
C GLU A 414 39.25 24.88 9.82
N ARG A 415 38.00 24.42 9.97
CA ARG A 415 36.92 25.23 10.56
C ARG A 415 36.87 25.00 12.06
N THR A 416 36.60 26.05 12.84
CA THR A 416 36.41 25.97 14.30
C THR A 416 34.97 26.30 14.69
N LEU A 417 34.29 25.37 15.36
CA LEU A 417 32.98 25.58 15.98
C LEU A 417 33.15 25.83 17.49
N ARG A 418 32.81 27.04 17.96
CA ARG A 418 32.83 27.40 19.39
C ARG A 418 31.41 27.45 19.93
N VAL A 419 31.13 26.72 21.01
CA VAL A 419 29.79 26.58 21.59
C VAL A 419 29.85 26.75 23.11
N LYS A 420 28.94 27.54 23.67
CA LYS A 420 28.74 27.64 25.11
C LYS A 420 27.31 27.18 25.41
N LEU A 421 27.18 25.99 25.99
CA LEU A 421 25.89 25.46 26.40
C LEU A 421 25.32 26.32 27.53
N LYS A 422 24.02 26.60 27.46
CA LYS A 422 23.26 27.24 28.56
C LYS A 422 22.69 26.13 29.45
N THR A 423 22.68 26.35 30.77
CA THR A 423 21.95 25.46 31.67
C THR A 423 20.45 25.54 31.38
N GLU A 424 19.70 24.50 31.69
CA GLU A 424 18.23 24.50 31.53
C GLU A 424 17.58 25.67 32.28
N ALA A 425 18.08 25.99 33.49
CA ALA A 425 17.66 27.15 34.26
C ALA A 425 17.98 28.50 33.58
N GLN A 426 19.13 28.64 32.90
CA GLN A 426 19.46 29.84 32.12
C GLN A 426 18.59 29.98 30.87
N THR A 427 18.29 28.86 30.19
CA THR A 427 17.38 28.83 29.04
C THR A 427 15.97 29.22 29.46
N ARG A 428 15.43 28.62 30.54
CA ARG A 428 14.15 29.00 31.15
C ARG A 428 14.12 30.48 31.57
N SER A 429 15.16 30.95 32.25
CA SER A 429 15.28 32.37 32.66
C SER A 429 15.27 33.31 31.46
N ALA A 430 15.83 32.90 30.32
CA ALA A 430 15.88 33.68 29.08
C ALA A 430 14.58 33.61 28.27
N SER A 431 13.75 32.58 28.44
CA SER A 431 12.43 32.50 27.80
C SER A 431 11.33 33.27 28.55
N ILE A 432 11.55 33.68 29.80
CA ILE A 432 10.62 34.56 30.53
C ILE A 432 10.62 35.97 29.88
N PRO A 433 9.49 36.44 29.31
CA PRO A 433 9.41 37.73 28.61
C PRO A 433 9.83 38.94 29.48
N ALA A 434 10.41 39.97 28.85
CA ALA A 434 10.74 41.22 29.56
C ALA A 434 9.49 42.03 29.96
N THR A 435 8.39 41.85 29.23
CA THR A 435 7.09 42.48 29.47
C THR A 435 5.98 41.47 29.15
N ILE A 436 4.91 41.46 29.93
CA ILE A 436 3.67 40.72 29.65
C ILE A 436 2.49 41.69 29.60
N THR A 437 1.39 41.24 28.98
CA THR A 437 0.11 41.95 29.00
C THR A 437 -0.88 41.12 29.82
N ALA A 438 -1.53 41.74 30.81
CA ALA A 438 -2.62 41.12 31.56
C ALA A 438 -3.89 41.04 30.70
N PRO A 439 -4.87 40.15 31.04
CA PRO A 439 -6.14 40.07 30.33
C PRO A 439 -6.90 41.40 30.19
N SER A 440 -6.70 42.36 31.11
CA SER A 440 -7.28 43.71 31.02
C SER A 440 -6.66 44.63 29.96
N GLY A 441 -5.58 44.20 29.30
CA GLY A 441 -4.76 45.01 28.39
C GLY A 441 -3.59 45.75 29.06
N GLN A 442 -3.47 45.70 30.39
CA GLN A 442 -2.41 46.38 31.13
C GLN A 442 -1.04 45.71 30.92
N LYS A 443 0.02 46.49 30.68
CA LYS A 443 1.39 45.98 30.52
C LYS A 443 2.12 45.92 31.86
N LEU A 444 2.80 44.80 32.14
CA LEU A 444 3.65 44.60 33.30
C LEU A 444 5.09 44.31 32.86
N LYS A 445 6.06 45.00 33.48
CA LYS A 445 7.49 44.86 33.23
C LYS A 445 8.14 43.91 34.22
N LEU A 446 9.05 43.06 33.75
CA LEU A 446 9.78 42.09 34.56
C LEU A 446 10.96 42.73 35.31
N PHE A 447 11.00 42.49 36.62
CA PHE A 447 12.10 42.82 37.51
C PHE A 447 12.76 41.55 38.03
N ARG A 448 14.09 41.52 37.98
CA ARG A 448 14.96 40.49 38.58
C ARG A 448 15.85 41.17 39.61
N PRO A 449 15.33 41.54 40.79
CA PRO A 449 16.04 42.39 41.74
C PRO A 449 17.34 41.76 42.25
N ASN A 450 17.27 40.51 42.75
CA ASN A 450 18.37 39.78 43.40
C ASN A 450 19.30 40.68 44.24
N THR A 451 18.70 41.51 45.08
CA THR A 451 19.34 42.66 45.73
C THR A 451 18.89 42.73 47.19
N THR A 452 19.85 43.00 48.08
CA THR A 452 19.58 43.46 49.45
C THR A 452 19.65 44.98 49.51
N PHE A 453 18.61 45.63 50.03
CA PHE A 453 18.51 47.07 50.18
C PHE A 453 17.92 47.45 51.54
N THR A 454 17.99 48.72 51.90
CA THR A 454 17.37 49.23 53.13
C THR A 454 16.07 49.95 52.79
N LEU A 455 14.95 49.40 53.27
CA LEU A 455 13.63 50.03 53.18
C LEU A 455 13.45 51.02 54.34
N GLY A 456 12.64 52.07 54.16
CA GLY A 456 12.37 53.12 55.16
C GLY A 456 13.06 54.46 54.85
N ALA A 457 13.19 55.32 55.86
CA ALA A 457 13.82 56.64 55.78
C ALA A 457 14.78 56.86 56.97
N SER A 458 15.86 57.62 56.75
CA SER A 458 16.84 57.94 57.80
C SER A 458 16.23 58.86 58.86
N ARG A 459 16.63 58.72 60.14
CA ARG A 459 16.22 59.67 61.21
C ARG A 459 16.62 61.13 60.92
N ARG A 460 17.60 61.36 60.02
CA ARG A 460 18.02 62.69 59.55
C ARG A 460 17.28 63.19 58.31
N GLU A 461 16.38 62.38 57.73
CA GLU A 461 15.67 62.74 56.50
C GLU A 461 14.48 63.66 56.80
N GLN A 462 14.55 64.90 56.32
CA GLN A 462 13.48 65.89 56.51
C GLN A 462 12.15 65.37 55.94
N GLY A 463 11.09 65.45 56.77
CA GLY A 463 9.75 64.97 56.46
C GLY A 463 9.42 63.56 56.95
N ARG A 464 10.40 62.81 57.49
CA ARG A 464 10.19 61.43 57.99
C ARG A 464 9.14 61.34 59.10
N ARG A 465 8.19 60.40 58.97
CA ARG A 465 7.29 59.94 60.05
C ARG A 465 7.89 58.79 60.86
N ALA A 466 7.38 58.59 62.07
CA ALA A 466 7.89 57.57 63.02
C ALA A 466 7.85 56.14 62.45
N ASN A 467 6.81 55.82 61.67
CA ASN A 467 6.55 54.51 61.05
C ASN A 467 7.48 54.15 59.87
N GLU A 468 8.33 55.07 59.39
CA GLU A 468 9.32 54.83 58.34
C GLU A 468 10.64 54.32 58.93
N ILE A 469 10.61 53.20 59.64
CA ILE A 469 11.79 52.60 60.28
C ILE A 469 12.69 51.94 59.21
N LEU A 470 14.01 52.06 59.37
CA LEU A 470 14.97 51.40 58.48
C LEU A 470 15.02 49.89 58.75
N ARG A 471 14.75 49.06 57.73
CA ARG A 471 14.89 47.59 57.77
C ARG A 471 15.60 47.06 56.54
N LYS A 472 16.37 45.97 56.68
CA LYS A 472 17.06 45.32 55.56
C LYS A 472 16.12 44.32 54.88
N VAL A 473 15.96 44.45 53.57
CA VAL A 473 15.12 43.56 52.77
C VAL A 473 15.94 43.00 51.61
N LYS A 474 15.80 41.71 51.34
CA LYS A 474 16.31 41.03 50.15
C LYS A 474 15.13 40.66 49.25
N LEU A 475 15.10 41.21 48.04
CA LEU A 475 14.21 40.73 46.98
C LEU A 475 15.02 39.86 46.03
N GLN A 476 14.61 38.60 45.88
CA GLN A 476 15.29 37.58 45.08
C GLN A 476 14.34 36.87 44.11
N ARG A 477 13.04 36.76 44.42
CA ARG A 477 12.04 36.26 43.46
C ARG A 477 11.85 37.27 42.32
N PRO A 478 11.95 36.84 41.04
CA PRO A 478 11.55 37.70 39.93
C PRO A 478 10.04 37.97 39.94
N PHE A 479 9.66 39.20 39.62
CA PHE A 479 8.26 39.60 39.55
C PHE A 479 8.02 40.60 38.41
N TYR A 480 6.85 40.51 37.80
CA TYR A 480 6.27 41.53 36.95
C TYR A 480 5.55 42.58 37.81
N LEU A 481 5.63 43.85 37.42
CA LEU A 481 4.88 44.96 38.01
C LEU A 481 4.28 45.83 36.91
N SER A 482 3.04 46.27 37.06
CA SER A 482 2.35 47.09 36.05
C SER A 482 3.03 48.45 35.89
N ILE A 483 3.19 48.83 34.61
CA ILE A 483 3.91 50.04 34.19
C ILE A 483 3.19 51.31 34.70
N THR A 484 1.87 51.23 34.86
CA THR A 484 0.96 52.25 35.41
C THR A 484 0.13 51.67 36.55
N GLU A 485 -0.64 52.50 37.24
CA GLU A 485 -1.82 52.08 38.00
C GLU A 485 -2.88 51.43 37.07
N VAL A 486 -3.84 50.74 37.67
CA VAL A 486 -5.02 50.21 36.95
C VAL A 486 -5.94 51.36 36.56
N THR A 487 -6.38 51.41 35.30
CA THR A 487 -7.28 52.47 34.82
C THR A 487 -8.76 52.15 35.02
N ASN A 488 -9.62 53.16 34.99
CA ASN A 488 -11.08 52.96 35.00
C ASN A 488 -11.53 52.00 33.88
N GLN A 489 -10.99 52.14 32.66
CA GLN A 489 -11.29 51.22 31.54
C GLN A 489 -10.93 49.76 31.85
N GLN A 490 -9.81 49.53 32.54
CA GLN A 490 -9.38 48.19 32.92
C GLN A 490 -10.26 47.62 34.04
N PHE A 491 -10.60 48.43 35.05
CA PHE A 491 -11.43 48.01 36.17
C PHE A 491 -12.89 47.75 35.77
N HIS A 492 -13.45 48.51 34.83
CA HIS A 492 -14.81 48.29 34.31
C HIS A 492 -14.99 46.93 33.61
N GLN A 493 -13.91 46.27 33.17
CA GLN A 493 -13.99 44.91 32.62
C GLN A 493 -14.31 43.86 33.70
N PHE A 494 -13.91 44.14 34.95
CA PHE A 494 -14.24 43.35 36.14
C PHE A 494 -15.56 43.80 36.78
N GLN A 495 -15.73 45.11 36.99
CA GLN A 495 -16.89 45.69 37.67
C GLN A 495 -17.46 46.88 36.88
N ARG A 496 -18.36 46.59 35.93
CA ARG A 496 -18.95 47.56 34.99
C ARG A 496 -19.72 48.72 35.64
N GLN A 497 -20.22 48.53 36.86
CA GLN A 497 -21.01 49.52 37.60
C GLN A 497 -20.14 50.39 38.55
N HIS A 498 -18.80 50.24 38.51
CA HIS A 498 -17.91 51.08 39.30
C HIS A 498 -17.92 52.53 38.81
N THR A 499 -17.69 53.47 39.72
CA THR A 499 -17.45 54.87 39.39
C THR A 499 -16.41 55.45 40.35
N SER A 500 -15.35 56.02 39.78
CA SER A 500 -14.37 56.83 40.51
C SER A 500 -14.89 58.22 40.90
N ASN A 501 -16.10 58.59 40.45
CA ASN A 501 -16.80 59.85 40.74
C ASN A 501 -16.05 61.10 40.28
N HIS A 502 -16.19 62.21 41.03
CA HIS A 502 -15.59 63.51 40.73
C HIS A 502 -15.10 64.18 42.02
N ALA A 503 -14.07 65.02 41.92
CA ALA A 503 -13.66 65.92 42.99
C ALA A 503 -13.90 67.37 42.59
N SER A 504 -14.77 68.07 43.33
CA SER A 504 -15.08 69.50 43.12
C SER A 504 -15.39 69.85 41.66
N GLY A 505 -16.26 69.06 41.01
CA GLY A 505 -16.65 69.23 39.61
C GLY A 505 -15.69 68.64 38.56
N ASN A 506 -14.49 68.18 38.95
CA ASN A 506 -13.52 67.56 38.05
C ASN A 506 -13.68 66.03 38.09
N THR A 507 -13.88 65.40 36.93
CA THR A 507 -14.06 63.95 36.83
C THR A 507 -12.79 63.18 37.20
N LEU A 508 -12.97 62.07 37.93
CA LEU A 508 -11.96 61.06 38.24
C LEU A 508 -12.22 59.75 37.46
N ASN A 509 -13.28 59.71 36.65
CA ASN A 509 -13.83 58.50 36.03
C ASN A 509 -13.57 58.40 34.51
N GLN A 510 -12.63 59.16 33.96
CA GLN A 510 -12.23 59.01 32.55
C GLN A 510 -11.54 57.66 32.34
N LEU A 511 -11.74 57.05 31.16
CA LEU A 511 -11.26 55.71 30.83
C LEU A 511 -9.76 55.47 31.11
N ASN A 512 -8.93 56.49 30.87
CA ASN A 512 -7.47 56.43 31.04
C ASN A 512 -6.97 57.00 32.38
N GLN A 513 -7.84 57.61 33.21
CA GLN A 513 -7.48 57.94 34.59
C GLN A 513 -7.33 56.65 35.42
N PRO A 514 -6.50 56.68 36.48
CA PRO A 514 -6.42 55.57 37.43
C PRO A 514 -7.78 55.34 38.10
N VAL A 515 -8.11 54.10 38.39
CA VAL A 515 -9.30 53.78 39.18
C VAL A 515 -9.07 54.15 40.64
N VAL A 516 -10.03 54.87 41.22
CA VAL A 516 -10.06 55.29 42.62
C VAL A 516 -11.42 54.96 43.24
N SER A 517 -11.62 55.28 44.52
CA SER A 517 -12.81 54.90 45.27
C SER A 517 -13.03 53.38 45.36
N VAL A 518 -11.94 52.60 45.32
CA VAL A 518 -11.93 51.13 45.45
C VAL A 518 -11.33 50.69 46.79
N THR A 519 -11.88 49.63 47.40
CA THR A 519 -11.29 49.05 48.60
C THR A 519 -10.12 48.11 48.24
N TRP A 520 -9.27 47.80 49.23
CA TRP A 520 -8.21 46.80 49.07
C TRP A 520 -8.77 45.43 48.65
N ASN A 521 -9.96 45.05 49.13
CA ASN A 521 -10.60 43.78 48.76
C ASN A 521 -11.02 43.76 47.29
N ASP A 522 -11.49 44.89 46.75
CA ASP A 522 -11.88 44.98 45.33
C ASP A 522 -10.66 44.90 44.42
N ALA A 523 -9.56 45.53 44.82
CA ALA A 523 -8.26 45.41 44.15
C ALA A 523 -7.70 43.97 44.20
N ALA A 524 -7.83 43.28 45.33
CA ALA A 524 -7.46 41.87 45.47
C ALA A 524 -8.33 40.94 44.61
N ARG A 525 -9.65 41.19 44.55
CA ARG A 525 -10.59 40.45 43.69
C ARG A 525 -10.33 40.69 42.20
N PHE A 526 -10.00 41.92 41.80
CA PHE A 526 -9.56 42.24 40.44
C PHE A 526 -8.33 41.42 40.04
N CYS A 527 -7.34 41.29 40.92
CA CYS A 527 -6.16 40.45 40.70
C CYS A 527 -6.52 38.96 40.56
N ASN A 528 -7.43 38.45 41.41
CA ASN A 528 -7.93 37.08 41.29
C ASN A 528 -8.74 36.86 40.00
N TRP A 529 -9.52 37.85 39.56
CA TRP A 529 -10.25 37.81 38.28
C TRP A 529 -9.30 37.75 37.09
N LEU A 530 -8.26 38.60 37.04
CA LEU A 530 -7.20 38.51 36.03
C LEU A 530 -6.51 37.14 36.03
N SER A 531 -6.29 36.56 37.21
CA SER A 531 -5.68 35.22 37.34
C SER A 531 -6.57 34.15 36.70
N LYS A 532 -7.87 34.16 37.00
CA LYS A 532 -8.86 33.25 36.39
C LYS A 532 -8.94 33.42 34.87
N GLN A 533 -8.97 34.65 34.36
CA GLN A 533 -8.98 34.96 32.92
C GLN A 533 -7.74 34.42 32.19
N GLN A 534 -6.60 34.28 32.87
CA GLN A 534 -5.36 33.72 32.30
C GLN A 534 -5.12 32.24 32.68
N GLY A 535 -6.09 31.56 33.30
CA GLY A 535 -5.96 30.15 33.72
C GLY A 535 -4.93 29.92 34.84
N LEU A 536 -4.66 30.93 35.66
CA LEU A 536 -3.67 30.90 36.74
C LEU A 536 -4.33 30.62 38.09
N ALA A 537 -3.60 29.94 38.96
CA ALA A 537 -3.97 29.81 40.37
C ALA A 537 -4.10 31.21 41.01
N PRO A 538 -5.25 31.55 41.63
CA PRO A 538 -5.45 32.82 42.32
C PRO A 538 -4.44 33.01 43.47
N PHE A 539 -3.96 34.23 43.67
CA PHE A 539 -3.02 34.53 44.77
C PHE A 539 -3.75 34.75 46.10
N TYR A 540 -4.94 35.37 46.08
CA TYR A 540 -5.73 35.63 47.28
C TYR A 540 -6.71 34.50 47.54
N LEU A 541 -6.75 34.00 48.77
CA LEU A 541 -7.74 33.03 49.23
C LEU A 541 -8.92 33.80 49.84
N GLU A 542 -10.14 33.43 49.47
CA GLU A 542 -11.38 34.12 49.89
C GLU A 542 -12.34 33.13 50.57
N GLU A 543 -12.74 33.44 51.80
CA GLU A 543 -13.67 32.66 52.62
C GLU A 543 -14.75 33.62 53.14
N ASN A 544 -16.03 33.23 53.07
CA ASN A 544 -17.16 34.02 53.56
C ASN A 544 -17.14 35.51 53.10
N GLY A 545 -16.71 35.76 51.85
CA GLY A 545 -16.62 37.10 51.27
C GLY A 545 -15.49 37.98 51.82
N LYS A 546 -14.49 37.41 52.50
CA LYS A 546 -13.29 38.10 53.00
C LYS A 546 -12.03 37.38 52.55
N ILE A 547 -10.97 38.14 52.25
CA ILE A 547 -9.66 37.56 51.94
C ILE A 547 -9.04 36.99 53.23
N SER A 548 -8.92 35.66 53.32
CA SER A 548 -8.46 34.93 54.51
C SER A 548 -6.95 34.64 54.51
N GLY A 549 -6.32 34.57 53.33
CA GLY A 549 -4.90 34.21 53.21
C GLY A 549 -4.30 34.39 51.81
N TYR A 550 -3.04 33.99 51.66
CA TYR A 550 -2.25 34.14 50.43
C TYR A 550 -1.68 32.79 49.97
N ALA A 551 -1.94 32.41 48.73
CA ALA A 551 -1.29 31.27 48.07
C ALA A 551 0.12 31.68 47.60
N THR A 552 1.09 31.68 48.50
CA THR A 552 2.44 32.25 48.27
C THR A 552 3.26 31.56 47.16
N ALA A 553 2.90 30.33 46.82
CA ALA A 553 3.44 29.55 45.69
C ALA A 553 2.72 29.81 44.36
N ALA A 554 1.58 30.51 44.36
CA ALA A 554 0.85 30.82 43.13
C ALA A 554 1.53 31.95 42.34
N THR A 555 1.60 31.78 41.02
CA THR A 555 2.06 32.80 40.07
C THR A 555 0.92 33.64 39.50
N GLY A 556 -0.22 33.71 40.20
CA GLY A 556 -1.35 34.59 39.88
C GLY A 556 -1.00 36.08 40.02
N PHE A 557 -1.88 36.94 39.49
CA PHE A 557 -1.80 38.37 39.73
C PHE A 557 -2.16 38.69 41.19
N ARG A 558 -1.55 39.75 41.70
CA ARG A 558 -1.69 40.24 43.07
C ARG A 558 -1.36 41.73 43.15
N LEU A 559 -1.52 42.35 44.32
CA LEU A 559 -0.88 43.63 44.61
C LEU A 559 0.64 43.43 44.81
N PRO A 560 1.48 44.44 44.50
CA PRO A 560 2.89 44.42 44.92
C PRO A 560 2.99 44.41 46.44
N THR A 561 4.07 43.86 46.99
CA THR A 561 4.39 44.08 48.41
C THR A 561 4.90 45.50 48.64
N GLU A 562 4.87 45.96 49.89
CA GLU A 562 5.47 47.25 50.26
C GLU A 562 6.95 47.31 49.83
N ALA A 563 7.68 46.20 50.00
CA ALA A 563 9.07 46.09 49.62
C ALA A 563 9.29 46.16 48.10
N GLU A 564 8.48 45.42 47.32
CA GLU A 564 8.54 45.44 45.85
C GLU A 564 8.20 46.82 45.30
N TRP A 565 7.11 47.43 45.79
CA TRP A 565 6.69 48.77 45.39
C TRP A 565 7.80 49.80 45.67
N ALA A 566 8.34 49.80 46.90
CA ALA A 566 9.35 50.78 47.29
C ALA A 566 10.71 50.56 46.62
N TRP A 567 11.10 49.30 46.36
CA TRP A 567 12.27 49.00 45.54
C TRP A 567 12.07 49.50 44.10
N ALA A 568 10.95 49.15 43.48
CA ALA A 568 10.65 49.55 42.11
C ALA A 568 10.50 51.07 41.95
N ALA A 569 9.99 51.77 42.96
CA ALA A 569 9.91 53.23 43.01
C ALA A 569 11.29 53.91 43.17
N ARG A 570 12.12 53.41 44.10
CA ARG A 570 13.27 54.17 44.65
C ARG A 570 14.64 53.64 44.26
N TRP A 571 14.79 52.33 44.03
CA TRP A 571 16.10 51.72 43.87
C TRP A 571 16.67 52.00 42.48
N HIS A 572 17.80 52.70 42.45
CA HIS A 572 18.58 52.94 41.24
C HIS A 572 20.07 53.06 41.56
N LYS A 573 20.92 52.36 40.80
CA LYS A 573 22.40 52.40 40.91
C LYS A 573 22.92 52.27 42.36
N GLY A 574 22.34 51.37 43.15
CA GLY A 574 22.75 51.11 44.53
C GLY A 574 22.23 52.10 45.59
N LYS A 575 21.35 53.03 45.23
CA LYS A 575 20.79 54.05 46.12
C LYS A 575 19.26 54.03 46.11
N MET A 576 18.65 54.49 47.20
CA MET A 576 17.20 54.70 47.34
C MET A 576 16.88 56.18 47.18
N ALA A 577 16.16 56.56 46.13
CA ALA A 577 15.74 57.95 45.90
C ALA A 577 14.81 58.48 47.01
N LYS A 578 14.87 59.79 47.27
CA LYS A 578 13.98 60.49 48.21
C LYS A 578 12.64 60.86 47.54
N PHE A 579 12.69 61.59 46.43
CA PHE A 579 11.55 61.91 45.56
C PHE A 579 11.67 61.22 44.20
N LEU A 580 10.59 61.23 43.41
CA LEU A 580 10.61 60.76 42.02
C LEU A 580 11.63 61.52 41.17
N TRP A 581 11.75 62.83 41.41
CA TRP A 581 12.68 63.75 40.74
C TRP A 581 14.05 63.88 41.45
N GLY A 582 14.40 62.97 42.36
CA GLY A 582 15.69 62.95 43.06
C GLY A 582 15.64 63.54 44.47
N ASP A 583 16.59 64.40 44.83
CA ASP A 583 16.78 64.92 46.19
C ASP A 583 16.31 66.38 46.38
N ALA A 584 16.01 67.09 45.29
CA ALA A 584 15.54 68.48 45.31
C ALA A 584 14.15 68.61 45.98
N LEU A 585 13.93 69.72 46.70
CA LEU A 585 12.67 69.95 47.42
C LEU A 585 11.45 70.20 46.50
N LEU A 586 11.69 70.65 45.27
CA LEU A 586 10.68 70.87 44.23
C LEU A 586 11.10 70.16 42.93
N PRO A 587 10.14 69.67 42.13
CA PRO A 587 10.44 69.18 40.78
C PRO A 587 10.79 70.35 39.86
N SER A 588 11.87 70.21 39.08
CA SER A 588 12.26 71.20 38.05
C SER A 588 11.54 71.03 36.71
N ILE A 589 10.85 69.90 36.54
CA ILE A 589 10.13 69.49 35.32
C ILE A 589 8.84 68.76 35.73
N ARG A 590 7.85 68.68 34.83
CA ARG A 590 6.57 67.98 35.07
C ARG A 590 6.79 66.47 35.22
N SER A 591 7.08 66.00 36.43
CA SER A 591 7.43 64.59 36.73
C SER A 591 6.37 63.84 37.53
N SER A 592 5.63 64.52 38.41
CA SER A 592 4.60 63.94 39.28
C SER A 592 3.32 64.76 39.23
N ASN A 593 2.16 64.10 39.31
CA ASN A 593 0.88 64.76 39.53
C ASN A 593 0.67 64.90 41.05
N VAL A 594 0.59 66.12 41.56
CA VAL A 594 0.54 66.43 43.00
C VAL A 594 -0.41 67.61 43.24
N ALA A 595 -0.75 67.89 44.50
CA ALA A 595 -1.55 69.07 44.79
C ALA A 595 -0.72 70.33 44.53
N ASP A 596 -0.85 70.95 43.36
CA ASP A 596 -0.09 72.15 42.96
C ASP A 596 -0.97 73.31 42.46
N ARG A 597 -0.38 74.28 41.75
CA ARG A 597 -1.10 75.42 41.17
C ARG A 597 -2.38 75.03 40.42
N SER A 598 -2.41 73.90 39.71
CA SER A 598 -3.60 73.42 38.99
C SER A 598 -4.74 73.01 39.93
N ALA A 599 -4.42 72.45 41.10
CA ALA A 599 -5.40 72.05 42.12
C ALA A 599 -5.81 73.20 43.08
N ALA A 600 -5.24 74.40 42.94
CA ALA A 600 -5.40 75.51 43.90
C ALA A 600 -6.83 76.04 44.06
N LYS A 601 -7.74 75.75 43.11
CA LYS A 601 -9.17 76.08 43.22
C LYS A 601 -9.98 75.05 44.02
N ILE A 602 -9.44 73.85 44.24
CA ILE A 602 -10.19 72.71 44.81
C ILE A 602 -9.53 72.08 46.04
N LEU A 603 -8.28 72.44 46.36
CA LEU A 603 -7.55 71.99 47.54
C LEU A 603 -7.05 73.16 48.41
N PRO A 604 -7.10 73.06 49.75
CA PRO A 604 -6.71 74.14 50.65
C PRO A 604 -5.18 74.35 50.76
N ARG A 605 -4.37 73.41 50.28
CA ARG A 605 -2.90 73.49 50.33
C ARG A 605 -2.28 72.89 49.08
N VAL A 606 -1.44 73.68 48.42
CA VAL A 606 -0.78 73.32 47.17
C VAL A 606 0.72 73.63 47.18
N LEU A 607 1.48 72.87 46.40
CA LEU A 607 2.92 73.01 46.21
C LEU A 607 3.23 74.26 45.38
N ARG A 608 3.60 75.34 46.07
CA ARG A 608 3.98 76.60 45.42
C ARG A 608 5.26 76.42 44.61
N GLY A 609 5.29 77.02 43.42
CA GLY A 609 6.44 76.95 42.50
C GLY A 609 6.40 75.81 41.48
N TYR A 610 5.42 74.89 41.57
CA TYR A 610 5.23 73.78 40.62
C TYR A 610 3.88 73.88 39.90
N ASN A 611 3.79 73.24 38.72
CA ASN A 611 2.57 73.13 37.91
C ASN A 611 2.66 71.94 36.94
N ASP A 612 1.98 70.83 37.27
CA ASP A 612 1.84 69.62 36.48
C ASP A 612 0.70 69.65 35.47
N GLY A 613 -0.17 70.66 35.51
CA GLY A 613 -1.28 70.87 34.59
C GLY A 613 -2.57 70.10 34.89
N PHE A 614 -2.67 69.40 36.03
CA PHE A 614 -3.83 68.59 36.39
C PHE A 614 -4.42 69.03 37.74
N ALA A 615 -5.72 69.31 37.79
CA ALA A 615 -6.38 69.67 39.04
C ALA A 615 -6.66 68.44 39.94
N VAL A 616 -6.78 67.26 39.34
CA VAL A 616 -7.10 65.97 39.96
C VAL A 616 -6.25 64.85 39.33
N SER A 617 -6.62 63.58 39.47
CA SER A 617 -5.92 62.48 38.79
C SER A 617 -5.78 62.74 37.27
N ALA A 618 -4.58 62.49 36.76
CA ALA A 618 -4.24 62.59 35.35
C ALA A 618 -4.53 61.24 34.67
N PRO A 619 -4.68 61.20 33.34
CA PRO A 619 -4.52 59.95 32.61
C PRO A 619 -3.17 59.31 32.96
N VAL A 620 -3.15 58.00 33.20
CA VAL A 620 -1.91 57.30 33.57
C VAL A 620 -0.83 57.46 32.50
N ALA A 621 0.44 57.50 32.92
CA ALA A 621 1.60 57.77 32.06
C ALA A 621 1.58 59.13 31.32
N SER A 622 0.83 60.13 31.81
CA SER A 622 0.90 61.51 31.30
C SER A 622 2.19 62.25 31.63
N LEU A 623 2.93 61.80 32.65
CA LEU A 623 4.14 62.42 33.17
C LEU A 623 5.34 61.47 33.07
N LEU A 624 6.48 61.84 33.63
CA LEU A 624 7.72 61.09 33.45
C LEU A 624 7.75 59.78 34.26
N ALA A 625 8.15 58.69 33.60
CA ALA A 625 8.48 57.45 34.28
C ALA A 625 9.74 57.61 35.16
N ASN A 626 9.81 56.82 36.22
CA ASN A 626 11.00 56.71 37.04
C ASN A 626 12.14 55.96 36.30
N ASN A 627 13.33 55.90 36.92
CA ASN A 627 14.50 55.21 36.37
C ASN A 627 14.30 53.71 36.09
N ASN A 628 13.23 53.10 36.58
CA ASN A 628 12.85 51.70 36.35
C ASN A 628 11.79 51.56 35.24
N GLY A 629 11.37 52.66 34.60
CA GLY A 629 10.37 52.68 33.52
C GLY A 629 8.94 52.46 34.00
N LEU A 630 8.64 52.89 35.24
CA LEU A 630 7.30 52.87 35.83
C LEU A 630 6.79 54.29 35.99
N TYR A 631 5.56 54.53 35.59
CA TYR A 631 4.92 55.83 35.65
C TYR A 631 4.21 56.05 36.98
N ASP A 632 4.01 57.32 37.31
CA ASP A 632 3.14 57.80 38.38
C ASP A 632 3.53 57.38 39.83
N MET A 633 4.61 56.62 40.02
CA MET A 633 5.15 56.13 41.31
C MET A 633 5.38 57.19 42.42
N GLY A 634 5.28 58.48 42.10
CA GLY A 634 5.48 59.60 43.03
C GLY A 634 4.40 60.67 42.94
N GLY A 635 3.17 60.31 42.59
CA GLY A 635 2.03 61.22 42.45
C GLY A 635 0.81 60.51 41.88
N ASN A 636 -0.08 61.28 41.26
CA ASN A 636 -1.32 60.84 40.63
C ASN A 636 -2.32 60.26 41.65
N VAL A 637 -2.23 58.97 41.98
CA VAL A 637 -3.00 58.37 43.08
C VAL A 637 -2.09 57.60 44.01
N ALA A 638 -2.41 57.63 45.31
CA ALA A 638 -1.79 56.73 46.25
C ALA A 638 -2.25 55.29 45.95
N GLU A 639 -1.44 54.31 46.29
CA GLU A 639 -1.62 52.93 45.85
C GLU A 639 -1.75 51.95 47.02
N TRP A 640 -2.78 51.10 46.96
CA TRP A 640 -2.85 49.90 47.78
C TRP A 640 -1.70 48.94 47.48
N VAL A 641 -1.02 48.44 48.53
CA VAL A 641 -0.07 47.32 48.44
C VAL A 641 -0.56 46.13 49.28
N ASN A 642 0.06 44.96 49.11
CA ASN A 642 -0.39 43.70 49.71
C ASN A 642 -0.45 43.72 51.25
N ASP A 643 0.58 44.31 51.85
CA ASP A 643 0.92 44.22 53.27
C ASP A 643 -0.15 44.83 54.20
N TYR A 644 -0.33 44.22 55.37
CA TYR A 644 -0.99 44.86 56.51
C TYR A 644 -0.10 45.90 57.17
N TYR A 645 -0.69 47.02 57.60
CA TYR A 645 0.02 48.06 58.32
C TYR A 645 0.37 47.61 59.74
N SER A 646 1.64 47.68 60.09
CA SER A 646 2.16 47.45 61.44
C SER A 646 3.39 48.32 61.69
N ILE A 647 3.52 48.83 62.91
CA ILE A 647 4.70 49.57 63.39
C ILE A 647 5.67 48.63 64.13
N ALA A 648 5.16 47.54 64.72
CA ALA A 648 5.91 46.65 65.61
C ALA A 648 6.84 45.65 64.90
N ALA A 649 6.61 45.36 63.60
CA ALA A 649 7.25 44.23 62.92
C ALA A 649 8.75 44.41 62.61
N SER A 650 9.28 45.64 62.61
CA SER A 650 10.59 45.96 61.99
C SER A 650 11.79 46.02 62.96
N ALA A 651 11.69 45.45 64.17
CA ALA A 651 12.71 45.62 65.22
C ALA A 651 13.77 44.51 65.31
N SER A 652 13.63 43.40 64.56
CA SER A 652 14.39 42.16 64.76
C SER A 652 15.80 42.11 64.12
N GLY A 653 16.28 43.20 63.50
CA GLY A 653 17.68 43.35 63.03
C GLY A 653 18.15 42.49 61.86
N GLY A 654 17.38 41.46 61.47
CA GLY A 654 17.69 40.54 60.37
C GLY A 654 17.47 41.12 58.97
N VAL A 655 17.69 40.28 57.95
CA VAL A 655 17.34 40.57 56.55
C VAL A 655 16.05 39.83 56.20
N GLU A 656 14.98 40.57 55.94
CA GLU A 656 13.70 40.01 55.49
C GLU A 656 13.81 39.59 54.02
N SER A 657 13.52 38.32 53.69
CA SER A 657 13.56 37.83 52.30
C SER A 657 12.15 37.78 51.70
N ASP A 658 11.96 38.44 50.55
CA ASP A 658 10.69 38.54 49.81
C ASP A 658 9.45 38.78 50.70
N PRO A 659 9.47 39.77 51.63
CA PRO A 659 8.43 39.92 52.65
C PRO A 659 7.06 40.29 52.06
N LEU A 660 6.01 39.63 52.57
CA LEU A 660 4.60 39.87 52.23
C LEU A 660 3.87 40.76 53.25
N GLY A 661 4.57 41.20 54.30
CA GLY A 661 4.02 41.89 55.46
C GLY A 661 3.50 40.94 56.56
N PRO A 662 2.90 41.49 57.63
CA PRO A 662 2.24 40.71 58.67
C PRO A 662 1.06 39.89 58.11
N THR A 663 0.74 38.75 58.72
CA THR A 663 -0.38 37.88 58.29
C THR A 663 -1.76 38.39 58.70
N LYS A 664 -1.84 39.32 59.65
CA LYS A 664 -3.09 39.96 60.13
C LYS A 664 -2.84 41.44 60.46
N GLY A 665 -3.90 42.23 60.37
CA GLY A 665 -3.93 43.64 60.78
C GLY A 665 -5.29 44.27 60.49
N GLN A 666 -5.55 45.46 61.04
CA GLN A 666 -6.76 46.24 60.74
C GLN A 666 -6.62 46.97 59.40
N PHE A 667 -5.60 47.82 59.29
CA PHE A 667 -5.37 48.66 58.11
C PHE A 667 -4.44 48.01 57.09
N LYS A 668 -4.62 48.36 55.82
CA LYS A 668 -3.72 48.02 54.71
C LYS A 668 -2.79 49.19 54.40
N ILE A 669 -1.58 48.87 53.94
CA ILE A 669 -0.57 49.90 53.63
C ILE A 669 -0.96 50.61 52.33
N VAL A 670 -0.78 51.93 52.35
CA VAL A 670 -0.91 52.82 51.20
C VAL A 670 0.46 53.44 50.91
N ARG A 671 0.84 53.49 49.62
CA ARG A 671 2.17 53.92 49.15
C ARG A 671 2.04 54.99 48.07
N GLY A 672 3.07 55.81 47.93
CA GLY A 672 3.08 56.92 46.97
C GLY A 672 2.34 58.16 47.47
N ALA A 673 2.46 59.23 46.70
CA ALA A 673 1.69 60.46 46.86
C ALA A 673 0.48 60.43 45.93
N SER A 674 -0.38 61.45 45.98
CA SER A 674 -1.54 61.60 45.10
C SER A 674 -1.71 63.05 44.68
N TRP A 675 -2.64 63.31 43.76
CA TRP A 675 -3.10 64.65 43.38
C TRP A 675 -3.61 65.49 44.57
N ARG A 676 -3.89 64.87 45.73
CA ARG A 676 -4.25 65.57 46.99
C ARG A 676 -3.06 66.00 47.86
N HIS A 677 -1.86 65.50 47.60
CA HIS A 677 -0.69 65.70 48.46
C HIS A 677 0.24 66.81 47.97
N SER A 678 0.58 67.75 48.85
CA SER A 678 1.51 68.88 48.59
C SER A 678 2.67 68.98 49.60
N GLY A 679 2.66 68.16 50.65
CA GLY A 679 3.60 68.25 51.75
C GLY A 679 4.92 67.50 51.52
N MET A 680 6.02 68.09 52.00
CA MET A 680 7.36 67.50 52.01
C MET A 680 7.41 66.09 52.65
N THR A 681 6.51 65.81 53.60
CA THR A 681 6.38 64.52 54.26
C THR A 681 5.79 63.47 53.33
N GLU A 682 4.72 63.81 52.62
CA GLU A 682 3.88 62.91 51.83
C GLU A 682 4.43 62.67 50.42
N LEU A 683 5.14 63.65 49.85
CA LEU A 683 5.74 63.56 48.51
C LEU A 683 6.97 62.63 48.43
N ARG A 684 7.55 62.23 49.56
CA ARG A 684 8.71 61.31 49.57
C ARG A 684 8.28 59.91 49.20
N LEU A 685 9.06 59.23 48.38
CA LEU A 685 8.83 57.83 48.00
C LEU A 685 8.95 56.86 49.18
N SER A 686 9.49 57.28 50.33
CA SER A 686 9.47 56.48 51.57
C SER A 686 8.15 56.59 52.34
N TYR A 687 7.35 57.63 52.08
CA TYR A 687 6.11 57.94 52.80
C TYR A 687 5.19 56.73 52.90
N ARG A 688 4.76 56.43 54.13
CA ARG A 688 4.01 55.23 54.48
C ARG A 688 2.69 55.64 55.13
N ASP A 689 1.63 55.51 54.36
CA ASP A 689 0.26 55.77 54.77
C ASP A 689 -0.48 54.45 55.02
N TYR A 690 -1.70 54.53 55.54
CA TYR A 690 -2.56 53.36 55.74
C TYR A 690 -4.04 53.74 55.62
N SER A 691 -4.87 52.77 55.22
CA SER A 691 -6.32 52.92 55.20
C SER A 691 -7.00 51.56 55.38
N GLU A 692 -8.27 51.59 55.78
CA GLU A 692 -9.21 50.46 55.73
C GLU A 692 -10.37 50.71 54.73
N SER A 693 -10.50 51.94 54.24
CA SER A 693 -11.58 52.41 53.37
C SER A 693 -11.06 52.94 52.03
N ALA A 694 -11.96 52.98 51.05
CA ALA A 694 -11.73 53.60 49.75
C ALA A 694 -11.57 55.14 49.88
N ARG A 695 -10.75 55.75 49.00
CA ARG A 695 -10.62 57.21 48.86
C ARG A 695 -10.61 57.61 47.39
N ASP A 696 -10.96 58.86 47.11
CA ASP A 696 -10.96 59.44 45.75
C ASP A 696 -9.55 59.79 45.21
N ASP A 697 -8.53 59.55 46.02
CA ASP A 697 -7.10 59.69 45.69
C ASP A 697 -6.33 58.37 45.82
N LEU A 698 -7.03 57.24 46.04
CA LEU A 698 -6.46 55.94 46.36
C LEU A 698 -6.90 54.88 45.34
N GLY A 699 -5.95 54.47 44.51
CA GLY A 699 -6.07 53.40 43.53
C GLY A 699 -5.12 52.24 43.83
N PHE A 700 -4.67 51.53 42.80
CA PHE A 700 -3.72 50.44 42.93
C PHE A 700 -3.03 50.09 41.61
N ARG A 701 -1.94 49.31 41.71
CA ARG A 701 -1.25 48.70 40.57
C ARG A 701 -1.05 47.20 40.82
N ILE A 702 -0.83 46.41 39.76
CA ILE A 702 -0.79 44.94 39.86
C ILE A 702 0.62 44.38 39.66
N ALA A 703 0.91 43.28 40.34
CA ALA A 703 2.14 42.51 40.27
C ALA A 703 1.85 41.02 40.02
N ARG A 704 2.87 40.26 39.64
CA ARG A 704 2.79 38.80 39.39
C ARG A 704 4.17 38.17 39.50
N TYR A 705 4.34 37.03 40.16
CA TYR A 705 5.64 36.33 40.17
C TYR A 705 6.00 35.75 38.79
N ALA A 706 7.30 35.64 38.49
CA ALA A 706 7.81 35.17 37.20
C ALA A 706 8.76 33.97 37.36
N GLU A 707 8.27 32.76 37.04
CA GLU A 707 8.91 31.45 37.30
C GLU A 707 8.73 30.48 36.12
#